data_AF-A0A914IBL2-F1
#
_entry.id   AF-A0A914IBL2-F1
#
_cell.length_a   1.000
_cell.length_b   1.000
_cell.length_c   1.000
_cell.angle_alpha   90.00
_cell.angle_beta   90.00
_cell.angle_gamma   90.00
#
_symmetry.space_group_name_H-M   'P 1'
#
loop_
_entity.id
_entity.type
_entity.pdbx_description
1 polymer ?
#
loop_
_entity_poly.entity_id
_entity_poly.type
_entity_poly.pdbx_seq_one_letter_code
_entity_poly.pdbx_strand_id
1 'polypeptide(L)'
;MNASDTVAVLFLPLLLLLLLNVSVRIAFADVFTAMVDLENLLASEAATTSDLIEQYIEAERTRLDELSEFAEQYAKSLMDPQNRHHLSGHNEINESSVMNPVNAYLLIKRLTRDWKHIKQLMNTNQGDQFVKNITGVRVENAVKYPDEEDLDGAALGLLRLQDTYKLKTADLANGFVDGESVGNGLSAHDCFEIGRAAYNQKDYFYTLEWMQEALDRHPPVGLEAEIQEFLAYALYQQGNQKRALIATKRLVSLAPDHPRAAGNVKWYEERMTAEELASLELLPEVQNERVRQADIPERDAFERLCRGEFEMPPANASKLYCYLKKDKPFLQLAPHKVEIVHYEPLVVVFRNVISDAEIAIVKQLATPRLRRATVQNAKTGELEFASYRISKSAWLKGEEHTVIERINRRIHEMTNLDLESAEELQVANYGIGGHYDPHFDFARRGEKSPYKGRGNRIATVLFYMSQPKKGGLTVYTDLETGVAPTIHDALFWYNLHRDGEGDMRTRHAACPVLTGVKWVSNKWIHERGQEFIRPCPLKQGANEQFAVMHVCDVAAQWRKEFKKDAIIDLKIVSVLPIVSVLPVVIVPELFVATPLIVFTPKFLLRHPLAKSPIEDFLPGTSFRRAITEDGSASNNPSGVERLVFCSGKLYYEIVSERRNQCLEDKIAVVRVEQLSPFPYDVLMAECNKYTNAKVIWAQEEHKNMGAWAFVQPRFLSFLKQLGRGLTYAGRTPSASLATGNKYTHGRETAEVMEAVLKKPIEDQ
;
A
#
# COMPACT_ATOMS: atom_id res chain seq x y z
N MET A 1 -20.16 70.96 2.49
CA MET A 1 -19.90 70.02 1.37
C MET A 1 -18.43 70.19 0.99
N ASN A 2 -17.55 69.34 1.51
CA ASN A 2 -16.13 69.35 1.20
C ASN A 2 -15.82 68.22 0.20
N ALA A 3 -15.04 68.58 -0.81
CA ALA A 3 -14.71 67.75 -1.98
C ALA A 3 -13.67 66.64 -1.70
N SER A 4 -13.52 66.17 -0.45
CA SER A 4 -12.61 65.07 -0.11
C SER A 4 -13.28 63.69 -0.03
N ASP A 5 -14.61 63.63 0.09
CA ASP A 5 -15.29 62.37 0.44
C ASP A 5 -15.75 61.58 -0.80
N THR A 6 -15.61 62.14 -2.00
CA THR A 6 -16.00 61.47 -3.26
C THR A 6 -14.87 60.70 -3.93
N VAL A 7 -13.59 60.93 -3.54
CA VAL A 7 -12.44 60.21 -4.12
C VAL A 7 -12.17 58.89 -3.39
N ALA A 8 -12.56 58.76 -2.12
CA ALA A 8 -12.31 57.56 -1.33
C ALA A 8 -13.25 56.37 -1.64
N VAL A 9 -14.44 56.62 -2.21
CA VAL A 9 -15.47 55.58 -2.44
C VAL A 9 -15.27 54.82 -3.75
N LEU A 10 -14.54 55.37 -4.72
CA LEU A 10 -14.26 54.72 -6.01
C LEU A 10 -12.88 54.02 -6.09
N PHE A 11 -11.94 54.36 -5.20
CA PHE A 11 -10.60 53.75 -5.21
C PHE A 11 -10.49 52.48 -4.36
N LEU A 12 -11.32 52.30 -3.34
CA LEU A 12 -11.29 51.11 -2.48
C LEU A 12 -11.69 49.80 -3.21
N PRO A 13 -12.70 49.78 -4.10
CA PRO A 13 -13.05 48.57 -4.86
C PRO A 13 -12.01 48.22 -5.92
N LEU A 14 -11.40 49.23 -6.55
CA LEU A 14 -10.39 49.05 -7.60
C LEU A 14 -9.06 48.57 -7.02
N LEU A 15 -8.69 49.04 -5.83
CA LEU A 15 -7.50 48.57 -5.11
C LEU A 15 -7.70 47.15 -4.56
N LEU A 16 -8.92 46.77 -4.14
CA LEU A 16 -9.22 45.38 -3.77
C LEU A 16 -9.16 44.43 -4.98
N LEU A 17 -9.61 44.88 -6.16
CA LEU A 17 -9.52 44.11 -7.42
C LEU A 17 -8.10 44.03 -7.99
N LEU A 18 -7.24 45.03 -7.76
CA LEU A 18 -5.82 44.98 -8.11
C LEU A 18 -5.00 44.17 -7.09
N LEU A 19 -5.33 44.22 -5.80
CA LEU A 19 -4.68 43.42 -4.74
C LEU A 19 -5.13 41.94 -4.76
N LEU A 20 -6.26 41.62 -5.40
CA LEU A 20 -6.65 40.24 -5.73
C LEU A 20 -5.94 39.68 -6.97
N ASN A 21 -5.24 40.51 -7.76
CA ASN A 21 -4.57 40.10 -9.01
C ASN A 21 -3.04 40.14 -8.95
N VAL A 22 -2.43 40.49 -7.81
CA VAL A 22 -0.98 40.47 -7.66
C VAL A 22 -0.60 39.59 -6.48
N SER A 23 0.18 38.55 -6.79
CA SER A 23 0.80 37.59 -5.89
C SER A 23 -0.08 36.47 -5.29
N VAL A 24 -0.88 35.84 -6.13
CA VAL A 24 -0.78 34.37 -6.20
C VAL A 24 -0.06 34.06 -7.51
N ARG A 25 1.26 33.91 -7.47
CA ARG A 25 1.92 33.05 -8.46
C ARG A 25 1.42 31.65 -8.14
N ILE A 26 0.26 31.29 -8.68
CA ILE A 26 -0.12 29.88 -8.76
C ILE A 26 0.89 29.31 -9.73
N ALA A 27 1.89 28.60 -9.22
CA ALA A 27 2.71 27.73 -10.05
C ALA A 27 1.74 26.74 -10.70
N PHE A 28 1.51 26.92 -11.99
CA PHE A 28 0.56 26.15 -12.78
C PHE A 28 1.27 25.05 -13.58
N ALA A 29 2.42 24.53 -13.15
CA ALA A 29 3.12 23.37 -13.76
C ALA A 29 2.92 22.14 -12.88
N ASP A 30 2.44 21.00 -13.41
CA ASP A 30 2.15 19.79 -12.59
C ASP A 30 1.71 18.55 -13.40
N VAL A 31 1.87 18.51 -14.72
CA VAL A 31 1.35 17.42 -15.57
C VAL A 31 2.08 16.09 -15.29
N PHE A 32 3.41 16.09 -15.19
CA PHE A 32 4.20 14.86 -15.04
C PHE A 32 3.92 14.09 -13.72
N THR A 33 3.29 14.76 -12.74
CA THR A 33 3.06 14.25 -11.40
C THR A 33 1.90 13.24 -11.30
N ALA A 34 1.09 13.10 -12.36
CA ALA A 34 0.00 12.13 -12.46
C ALA A 34 -0.10 11.55 -13.89
N MET A 35 -0.24 10.24 -14.01
CA MET A 35 -0.38 9.54 -15.30
C MET A 35 -1.65 9.92 -16.05
N VAL A 36 -2.73 10.29 -15.35
CA VAL A 36 -3.99 10.70 -16.00
C VAL A 36 -3.81 11.95 -16.85
N ASP A 37 -2.99 12.89 -16.40
CA ASP A 37 -2.76 14.13 -17.14
C ASP A 37 -1.91 13.85 -18.40
N LEU A 38 -0.97 12.91 -18.31
CA LEU A 38 -0.20 12.42 -19.46
C LEU A 38 -1.07 11.65 -20.46
N GLU A 39 -2.00 10.80 -19.99
CA GLU A 39 -2.96 10.10 -20.85
C GLU A 39 -3.86 11.09 -21.62
N ASN A 40 -4.34 12.14 -20.95
CA ASN A 40 -5.12 13.20 -21.59
C ASN A 40 -4.30 13.97 -22.64
N LEU A 41 -3.01 14.19 -22.39
CA LEU A 41 -2.11 14.82 -23.37
C LEU A 41 -1.88 13.96 -24.59
N LEU A 42 -1.68 12.66 -24.43
CA LEU A 42 -1.48 11.74 -25.56
C LEU A 42 -2.70 11.74 -26.49
N ALA A 43 -3.91 11.74 -25.92
CA ALA A 43 -5.14 11.87 -26.69
C ALA A 43 -5.22 13.21 -27.46
N SER A 44 -4.71 14.30 -26.88
CA SER A 44 -4.61 15.60 -27.54
C SER A 44 -3.53 15.64 -28.62
N GLU A 45 -2.34 15.11 -28.36
CA GLU A 45 -1.21 15.10 -29.30
C GLU A 45 -1.60 14.37 -30.59
N ALA A 46 -2.20 13.18 -30.45
CA ALA A 46 -2.70 12.38 -31.56
C ALA A 46 -3.74 13.12 -32.43
N ALA A 47 -4.48 14.05 -31.83
CA ALA A 47 -5.49 14.84 -32.54
C ALA A 47 -4.96 16.14 -33.16
N THR A 48 -3.75 16.60 -32.82
CA THR A 48 -3.36 18.00 -33.04
C THR A 48 -2.00 18.18 -33.70
N THR A 49 -0.95 17.39 -33.40
CA THR A 49 0.42 17.90 -33.63
C THR A 49 1.01 17.57 -35.01
N SER A 50 0.90 16.33 -35.48
CA SER A 50 1.53 15.92 -36.76
C SER A 50 0.83 16.55 -37.96
N ASP A 51 -0.49 16.39 -38.05
CA ASP A 51 -1.28 16.87 -39.18
C ASP A 51 -1.28 18.40 -39.29
N LEU A 52 -1.28 19.13 -38.17
CA LEU A 52 -1.25 20.59 -38.19
C LEU A 52 0.11 21.12 -38.65
N ILE A 53 1.23 20.55 -38.16
CA ILE A 53 2.56 20.98 -38.59
C ILE A 53 2.75 20.74 -40.10
N GLU A 54 2.32 19.58 -40.60
CA GLU A 54 2.34 19.30 -42.04
C GLU A 54 1.47 20.29 -42.83
N GLN A 55 0.27 20.62 -42.35
CA GLN A 55 -0.60 21.62 -42.97
C GLN A 55 0.03 23.02 -42.99
N TYR A 56 0.73 23.42 -41.92
CA TYR A 56 1.45 24.68 -41.88
C TYR A 56 2.63 24.70 -42.85
N ILE A 57 3.41 23.62 -42.89
CA ILE A 57 4.53 23.46 -43.82
C ILE A 57 4.02 23.56 -45.27
N GLU A 58 2.93 22.87 -45.59
CA GLU A 58 2.35 22.89 -46.93
C GLU A 58 1.79 24.28 -47.31
N ALA A 59 1.17 24.98 -46.37
CA ALA A 59 0.68 26.34 -46.57
C ALA A 59 1.84 27.34 -46.80
N GLU A 60 2.94 27.23 -46.05
CA GLU A 60 4.13 28.07 -46.25
C GLU A 60 4.87 27.70 -47.54
N ARG A 61 4.97 26.41 -47.90
CA ARG A 61 5.50 25.97 -49.20
C ARG A 61 4.69 26.55 -50.35
N THR A 62 3.36 26.44 -50.30
CA THR A 62 2.47 27.03 -51.31
C THR A 62 2.70 28.55 -51.42
N ARG A 63 2.80 29.26 -50.30
CA ARG A 63 3.09 30.71 -50.28
C ARG A 63 4.45 31.03 -50.90
N LEU A 64 5.48 30.25 -50.61
CA LEU A 64 6.82 30.42 -51.16
C LEU A 64 6.87 30.06 -52.66
N ASP A 65 6.13 29.05 -53.09
CA ASP A 65 6.01 28.65 -54.49
C ASP A 65 5.32 29.74 -55.31
N GLU A 66 4.22 30.31 -54.80
CA GLU A 66 3.55 31.46 -55.44
C GLU A 66 4.49 32.67 -55.57
N LEU A 67 5.23 33.00 -54.51
CA LEU A 67 6.22 34.08 -54.55
C LEU A 67 7.37 33.80 -55.52
N SER A 68 7.82 32.54 -55.58
CA SER A 68 8.86 32.09 -56.51
C SER A 68 8.38 32.17 -57.95
N GLU A 69 7.13 31.77 -58.24
CA GLU A 69 6.53 31.89 -59.56
C GLU A 69 6.41 33.35 -59.99
N PHE A 70 5.97 34.25 -59.09
CA PHE A 70 5.96 35.69 -59.36
C PHE A 70 7.37 36.24 -59.64
N ALA A 71 8.38 35.82 -58.87
CA ALA A 71 9.76 36.24 -59.09
C ALA A 71 10.30 35.76 -60.45
N GLU A 72 9.99 34.52 -60.83
CA GLU A 72 10.35 33.98 -62.14
C GLU A 72 9.62 34.68 -63.29
N GLN A 73 8.32 34.91 -63.18
CA GLN A 73 7.53 35.64 -64.18
C GLN A 73 8.06 37.06 -64.34
N TYR A 74 8.43 37.72 -63.23
CA TYR A 74 9.04 39.04 -63.23
C TYR A 74 10.40 39.03 -63.93
N ALA A 75 11.28 38.06 -63.61
CA ALA A 75 12.57 37.89 -64.26
C ALA A 75 12.43 37.61 -65.76
N LYS A 76 11.51 36.73 -66.18
CA LYS A 76 11.19 36.46 -67.59
C LYS A 76 10.69 37.71 -68.31
N SER A 77 9.85 38.53 -67.66
CA SER A 77 9.36 39.79 -68.22
C SER A 77 10.46 40.84 -68.47
N LEU A 78 11.54 40.78 -67.69
CA LEU A 78 12.73 41.63 -67.84
C LEU A 78 13.73 41.11 -68.89
N MET A 79 13.72 39.79 -69.16
CA MET A 79 14.63 39.14 -70.11
C MET A 79 14.11 39.13 -71.56
N ASP A 80 12.84 39.48 -71.78
CA ASP A 80 12.25 39.66 -73.12
C ASP A 80 13.05 40.72 -73.92
N PRO A 81 13.58 40.38 -75.13
CA PRO A 81 14.31 41.30 -75.99
C PRO A 81 13.59 42.63 -76.28
N GLN A 82 12.26 42.67 -76.25
CA GLN A 82 11.48 43.91 -76.44
C GLN A 82 11.45 44.81 -75.20
N ASN A 83 11.71 44.26 -74.01
CA ASN A 83 11.79 45.00 -72.73
C ASN A 83 13.24 45.27 -72.29
N ARG A 84 14.22 44.87 -73.10
CA ARG A 84 15.67 44.82 -72.78
C ARG A 84 16.38 46.18 -72.75
N HIS A 85 15.65 47.30 -72.78
CA HIS A 85 16.24 48.64 -72.71
C HIS A 85 16.47 49.15 -71.29
N HIS A 86 16.20 48.35 -70.25
CA HIS A 86 16.15 48.84 -68.88
C HIS A 86 17.39 48.64 -68.01
N LEU A 87 18.40 47.88 -68.44
CA LEU A 87 19.55 47.57 -67.56
C LEU A 87 20.88 47.53 -68.32
N SER A 88 21.29 48.68 -68.86
CA SER A 88 22.70 48.94 -69.18
C SER A 88 23.16 50.21 -68.45
N GLY A 89 23.43 50.08 -67.15
CA GLY A 89 24.41 50.84 -66.37
C GLY A 89 24.51 52.38 -66.42
N HIS A 90 23.70 53.11 -67.18
CA HIS A 90 23.81 54.57 -67.35
C HIS A 90 22.45 55.23 -67.15
N ASN A 91 22.45 56.35 -66.41
CA ASN A 91 21.30 57.15 -65.97
C ASN A 91 20.53 57.87 -67.11
N GLU A 92 20.21 57.20 -68.21
CA GLU A 92 19.33 57.73 -69.25
C GLU A 92 18.04 56.90 -69.31
N ILE A 93 16.95 57.48 -68.81
CA ILE A 93 15.60 56.91 -68.91
C ILE A 93 15.20 56.98 -70.38
N ASN A 94 15.09 55.83 -71.05
CA ASN A 94 14.67 55.76 -72.44
C ASN A 94 13.14 56.02 -72.54
N GLU A 95 12.74 57.27 -72.80
CA GLU A 95 11.35 57.75 -72.88
C GLU A 95 10.47 56.96 -73.87
N SER A 96 11.07 56.34 -74.89
CA SER A 96 10.37 55.53 -75.91
C SER A 96 9.63 54.31 -75.34
N SER A 97 10.04 53.82 -74.17
CA SER A 97 9.48 52.63 -73.51
C SER A 97 8.11 52.89 -72.86
N VAL A 98 7.84 54.15 -72.48
CA VAL A 98 6.58 54.59 -71.85
C VAL A 98 5.57 55.10 -72.88
N MET A 99 6.02 55.38 -74.12
CA MET A 99 5.14 55.80 -75.22
C MET A 99 4.26 54.65 -75.77
N ASN A 100 4.62 53.40 -75.50
CA ASN A 100 3.77 52.26 -75.81
C ASN A 100 2.69 52.12 -74.71
N PRO A 101 1.41 52.36 -75.02
CA PRO A 101 0.33 52.32 -74.02
C PRO A 101 0.18 50.95 -73.35
N VAL A 102 0.59 49.86 -74.02
CA VAL A 102 0.59 48.51 -73.45
C VAL A 102 1.70 48.36 -72.41
N ASN A 103 2.91 48.84 -72.70
CA ASN A 103 4.04 48.76 -71.75
C ASN A 103 3.83 49.69 -70.55
N ALA A 104 3.29 50.89 -70.77
CA ALA A 104 2.87 51.80 -69.70
C ALA A 104 1.79 51.15 -68.82
N TYR A 105 0.78 50.52 -69.42
CA TYR A 105 -0.24 49.76 -68.67
C TYR A 105 0.37 48.60 -67.88
N LEU A 106 1.27 47.80 -68.46
CA LEU A 106 1.92 46.67 -67.78
C LEU A 106 2.85 47.12 -66.66
N LEU A 107 3.55 48.25 -66.80
CA LEU A 107 4.36 48.84 -65.72
C LEU A 107 3.47 49.35 -64.58
N ILE A 108 2.41 50.10 -64.90
CA ILE A 108 1.46 50.61 -63.90
C ILE A 108 0.76 49.43 -63.20
N LYS A 109 0.29 48.42 -63.94
CA LYS A 109 -0.30 47.20 -63.36
C LYS A 109 0.67 46.50 -62.41
N ARG A 110 1.94 46.35 -62.80
CA ARG A 110 2.98 45.73 -61.95
C ARG A 110 3.19 46.49 -60.65
N LEU A 111 3.33 47.82 -60.73
CA LEU A 111 3.59 48.67 -59.56
C LEU A 111 2.35 48.94 -58.69
N THR A 112 1.14 48.72 -59.21
CA THR A 112 -0.11 48.98 -58.47
C THR A 112 -0.79 47.71 -57.99
N ARG A 113 -1.10 46.76 -58.87
CA ARG A 113 -1.89 45.56 -58.57
C ARG A 113 -1.02 44.39 -58.18
N ASP A 114 0.01 44.09 -58.97
CA ASP A 114 0.86 42.92 -58.73
C ASP A 114 1.72 43.15 -57.48
N TRP A 115 2.27 44.36 -57.29
CA TRP A 115 2.99 44.74 -56.07
C TRP A 115 2.10 44.73 -54.82
N LYS A 116 0.84 45.12 -54.93
CA LYS A 116 -0.11 45.03 -53.80
C LYS A 116 -0.37 43.57 -53.40
N HIS A 117 -0.46 42.67 -54.38
CA HIS A 117 -0.64 41.25 -54.13
C HIS A 117 0.62 40.59 -53.53
N ILE A 118 1.81 40.89 -54.07
CA ILE A 118 3.10 40.44 -53.50
C ILE A 118 3.24 40.94 -52.06
N LYS A 119 2.98 42.23 -51.81
CA LYS A 119 3.01 42.79 -50.46
C LYS A 119 2.02 42.10 -49.52
N GLN A 120 0.86 41.70 -50.01
CA GLN A 120 -0.11 40.93 -49.22
C GLN A 120 0.40 39.52 -48.91
N LEU A 121 0.96 38.80 -49.88
CA LEU A 121 1.57 37.48 -49.69
C LEU A 121 2.77 37.53 -48.72
N MET A 122 3.64 38.52 -48.87
CA MET A 122 4.79 38.73 -47.98
C MET A 122 4.36 39.06 -46.54
N ASN A 123 3.26 39.82 -46.39
CA ASN A 123 2.75 40.22 -45.08
C ASN A 123 1.77 39.19 -44.46
N THR A 124 1.37 38.16 -45.20
CA THR A 124 0.50 37.10 -44.67
C THR A 124 1.36 36.16 -43.83
N ASN A 125 1.36 36.37 -42.52
CA ASN A 125 1.95 35.47 -41.55
C ASN A 125 0.93 34.37 -41.23
N GLN A 126 1.03 33.21 -41.91
CA GLN A 126 0.19 32.04 -41.61
C GLN A 126 0.43 31.52 -40.19
N GLY A 127 1.61 31.82 -39.61
CA GLY A 127 2.00 31.42 -38.26
C GLY A 127 1.07 31.98 -37.18
N ASP A 128 0.56 33.20 -37.30
CA ASP A 128 -0.32 33.79 -36.28
C ASP A 128 -1.70 33.13 -36.26
N GLN A 129 -2.22 32.71 -37.41
CA GLN A 129 -3.48 31.95 -37.50
C GLN A 129 -3.29 30.52 -36.98
N PHE A 130 -2.15 29.91 -37.31
CA PHE A 130 -1.77 28.59 -36.81
C PHE A 130 -1.67 28.56 -35.27
N VAL A 131 -0.95 29.51 -34.68
CA VAL A 131 -0.81 29.64 -33.22
C VAL A 131 -2.17 29.89 -32.56
N LYS A 132 -3.05 30.68 -33.20
CA LYS A 132 -4.42 30.89 -32.72
C LYS A 132 -5.28 29.63 -32.79
N ASN A 133 -5.17 28.84 -33.85
CA ASN A 133 -5.91 27.56 -33.96
C ASN A 133 -5.45 26.56 -32.91
N ILE A 134 -4.14 26.41 -32.70
CA ILE A 134 -3.59 25.59 -31.62
C ILE A 134 -4.09 26.09 -30.26
N THR A 135 -4.06 27.41 -30.04
CA THR A 135 -4.55 28.00 -28.79
C THR A 135 -6.07 27.84 -28.61
N GLY A 136 -6.85 27.89 -29.69
CA GLY A 136 -8.29 27.64 -29.69
C GLY A 136 -8.64 26.21 -29.31
N VAL A 137 -8.02 25.22 -29.98
CA VAL A 137 -8.18 23.79 -29.66
C VAL A 137 -7.77 23.48 -28.22
N ARG A 138 -6.70 24.14 -27.71
CA ARG A 138 -6.25 24.03 -26.31
C ARG A 138 -7.33 24.49 -25.33
N VAL A 139 -7.98 25.62 -25.60
CA VAL A 139 -9.01 26.19 -24.71
C VAL A 139 -10.31 25.40 -24.79
N GLU A 140 -10.73 24.96 -25.98
CA GLU A 140 -11.97 24.18 -26.16
C GLU A 140 -11.94 22.83 -25.47
N ASN A 141 -10.78 22.13 -25.50
CA ASN A 141 -10.64 20.81 -24.88
C ASN A 141 -10.22 20.85 -23.40
N ALA A 142 -10.00 22.04 -22.82
CA ALA A 142 -9.51 22.24 -21.46
C ALA A 142 -8.24 21.42 -21.11
N VAL A 143 -7.39 21.13 -22.10
CA VAL A 143 -6.18 20.31 -21.95
C VAL A 143 -5.03 21.18 -21.44
N LYS A 144 -4.46 20.81 -20.30
CA LYS A 144 -3.29 21.49 -19.72
C LYS A 144 -2.01 20.99 -20.40
N TYR A 145 -1.38 21.85 -21.20
CA TYR A 145 -0.08 21.56 -21.83
C TYR A 145 1.07 21.71 -20.84
N PRO A 146 2.12 20.87 -20.95
CA PRO A 146 3.31 20.95 -20.10
C PRO A 146 4.17 22.17 -20.46
N ASP A 147 4.96 22.63 -19.49
CA ASP A 147 5.99 23.67 -19.65
C ASP A 147 7.41 23.13 -19.36
N GLU A 148 8.41 24.02 -19.31
CA GLU A 148 9.80 23.64 -19.02
C GLU A 148 9.98 23.02 -17.63
N GLU A 149 9.19 23.44 -16.63
CA GLU A 149 9.25 22.88 -15.28
C GLU A 149 8.69 21.44 -15.27
N ASP A 150 7.66 21.16 -16.06
CA ASP A 150 7.14 19.80 -16.26
C ASP A 150 8.18 18.88 -16.94
N LEU A 151 8.96 19.41 -17.90
CA LEU A 151 10.04 18.66 -18.57
C LEU A 151 11.20 18.35 -17.62
N ASP A 152 11.68 19.35 -16.88
CA ASP A 152 12.71 19.17 -15.86
C ASP A 152 12.22 18.17 -14.79
N GLY A 153 10.96 18.27 -14.35
CA GLY A 153 10.34 17.34 -13.41
C GLY A 153 10.31 15.90 -13.91
N ALA A 154 9.99 15.69 -15.20
CA ALA A 154 10.02 14.37 -15.83
C ALA A 154 11.44 13.81 -15.92
N ALA A 155 12.43 14.63 -16.29
CA ALA A 155 13.84 14.24 -16.33
C ALA A 155 14.35 13.82 -14.94
N LEU A 156 14.02 14.58 -13.89
CA LEU A 156 14.36 14.20 -12.52
C LEU A 156 13.63 12.93 -12.06
N GLY A 157 12.42 12.68 -12.58
CA GLY A 157 11.71 11.42 -12.42
C GLY A 157 12.48 10.23 -12.99
N LEU A 158 13.03 10.38 -14.20
CA LEU A 158 13.87 9.35 -14.84
C LEU A 158 15.15 9.09 -14.06
N LEU A 159 15.87 10.14 -13.62
CA LEU A 159 17.07 10.00 -12.80
C LEU A 159 16.79 9.27 -11.49
N ARG A 160 15.64 9.53 -10.85
CA ARG A 160 15.22 8.80 -9.64
C ARG A 160 14.98 7.32 -9.90
N LEU A 161 14.35 6.97 -11.02
CA LEU A 161 14.17 5.58 -11.42
C LEU A 161 15.54 4.92 -11.67
N GLN A 162 16.44 5.64 -12.34
CA GLN A 162 17.80 5.20 -12.59
C GLN A 162 18.55 4.88 -11.29
N ASP A 163 18.49 5.77 -10.30
CA ASP A 163 19.08 5.60 -8.97
C ASP A 163 18.49 4.38 -8.26
N THR A 164 17.16 4.37 -8.11
CA THR A 164 16.44 3.39 -7.28
C THR A 164 16.66 1.98 -7.80
N TYR A 165 16.55 1.79 -9.11
CA TYR A 165 16.59 0.50 -9.78
C TYR A 165 17.96 0.15 -10.39
N LYS A 166 18.98 0.99 -10.20
CA LYS A 166 20.33 0.81 -10.75
C LYS A 166 20.32 0.59 -12.27
N LEU A 167 19.53 1.38 -12.98
CA LEU A 167 19.39 1.28 -14.44
C LEU A 167 20.62 1.89 -15.13
N LYS A 168 21.02 1.31 -16.27
CA LYS A 168 22.13 1.85 -17.06
C LYS A 168 21.65 3.01 -17.92
N THR A 169 22.46 4.07 -17.99
CA THR A 169 22.22 5.25 -18.82
C THR A 169 21.98 4.86 -20.28
N ALA A 170 22.85 4.02 -20.84
CA ALA A 170 22.75 3.55 -22.21
C ALA A 170 21.49 2.72 -22.49
N ASP A 171 21.04 1.89 -21.55
CA ASP A 171 19.82 1.10 -21.73
C ASP A 171 18.60 2.05 -21.81
N LEU A 172 18.50 3.00 -20.88
CA LEU A 172 17.43 4.01 -20.88
C LEU A 172 17.43 4.84 -22.16
N ALA A 173 18.61 5.30 -22.58
CA ALA A 173 18.77 6.09 -23.79
C ALA A 173 18.49 5.30 -25.08
N ASN A 174 18.57 3.97 -25.04
CA ASN A 174 18.19 3.09 -26.16
C ASN A 174 16.72 2.62 -26.09
N GLY A 175 15.94 3.09 -25.12
CA GLY A 175 14.54 2.69 -24.96
C GLY A 175 14.33 1.34 -24.25
N PHE A 176 15.30 0.92 -23.44
CA PHE A 176 15.22 -0.29 -22.61
C PHE A 176 15.09 0.06 -21.13
N VAL A 177 14.14 -0.59 -20.45
CA VAL A 177 13.96 -0.50 -19.00
C VAL A 177 13.98 -1.90 -18.42
N ASP A 178 15.02 -2.19 -17.63
CA ASP A 178 15.20 -3.49 -16.96
C ASP A 178 15.09 -4.68 -17.94
N GLY A 179 15.81 -4.57 -19.07
CA GLY A 179 15.88 -5.58 -20.13
C GLY A 179 14.69 -5.64 -21.09
N GLU A 180 13.64 -4.85 -20.87
CA GLU A 180 12.46 -4.81 -21.74
C GLU A 180 12.50 -3.55 -22.64
N SER A 181 12.23 -3.72 -23.94
CA SER A 181 12.05 -2.59 -24.85
C SER A 181 10.70 -1.92 -24.55
N VAL A 182 10.74 -0.64 -24.19
CA VAL A 182 9.55 0.14 -23.79
C VAL A 182 9.17 1.21 -24.81
N GLY A 183 9.92 1.36 -25.90
CA GLY A 183 9.61 2.31 -26.97
C GLY A 183 10.83 2.78 -27.74
N ASN A 184 10.75 4.01 -28.24
CA ASN A 184 11.81 4.65 -29.00
C ASN A 184 12.99 5.06 -28.10
N GLY A 185 14.19 5.02 -28.65
CA GLY A 185 15.38 5.55 -27.99
C GLY A 185 15.39 7.08 -27.97
N LEU A 186 16.20 7.63 -27.08
CA LEU A 186 16.44 9.06 -26.90
C LEU A 186 17.47 9.56 -27.90
N SER A 187 17.24 10.75 -28.46
CA SER A 187 18.21 11.46 -29.30
C SER A 187 19.34 12.05 -28.46
N ALA A 188 20.41 12.53 -29.13
CA ALA A 188 21.48 13.25 -28.46
C ALA A 188 20.97 14.49 -27.69
N HIS A 189 19.95 15.17 -28.23
CA HIS A 189 19.35 16.33 -27.60
C HIS A 189 18.55 15.93 -26.35
N ASP A 190 17.75 14.87 -26.41
CA ASP A 190 17.01 14.38 -25.24
C ASP A 190 17.94 13.96 -24.09
N CYS A 191 19.06 13.29 -24.41
CA CYS A 191 20.09 12.95 -23.43
C CYS A 191 20.72 14.21 -22.78
N PHE A 192 20.98 15.26 -23.59
CA PHE A 192 21.47 16.54 -23.09
C PHE A 192 20.48 17.20 -22.13
N GLU A 193 19.19 17.21 -22.45
CA GLU A 193 18.14 17.79 -21.59
C GLU A 193 18.09 17.09 -20.22
N ILE A 194 18.18 15.75 -20.19
CA ILE A 194 18.25 14.98 -18.93
C ILE A 194 19.53 15.31 -18.14
N GLY A 195 20.67 15.39 -18.82
CA GLY A 195 21.94 15.79 -18.21
C GLY A 195 21.90 17.22 -17.66
N ARG A 196 21.21 18.14 -18.32
CA ARG A 196 21.02 19.52 -17.88
C ARG A 196 20.16 19.58 -16.62
N ALA A 197 19.08 18.80 -16.56
CA ALA A 197 18.26 18.69 -15.36
C ALA A 197 19.08 18.15 -14.15
N ALA A 198 19.94 17.14 -14.38
CA ALA A 198 20.88 16.64 -13.36
C ALA A 198 21.84 17.73 -12.87
N TYR A 199 22.42 18.48 -13.82
CA TYR A 199 23.35 19.57 -13.53
C TYR A 199 22.70 20.67 -12.67
N ASN A 200 21.45 21.04 -12.97
CA ASN A 200 20.71 22.04 -12.22
C ASN A 200 20.47 21.62 -10.75
N GLN A 201 20.36 20.31 -10.49
CA GLN A 201 20.30 19.75 -9.14
C GLN A 201 21.67 19.55 -8.48
N LYS A 202 22.76 19.93 -9.17
CA LYS A 202 24.16 19.68 -8.76
C LYS A 202 24.49 18.19 -8.65
N ASP A 203 23.74 17.32 -9.33
CA ASP A 203 24.07 15.91 -9.45
C ASP A 203 25.09 15.72 -10.59
N TYR A 204 26.36 15.99 -10.27
CA TYR A 204 27.44 15.90 -11.25
C TYR A 204 27.72 14.47 -11.70
N PHE A 205 27.34 13.45 -10.92
CA PHE A 205 27.47 12.06 -11.33
C PHE A 205 26.61 11.77 -12.56
N TYR A 206 25.31 12.08 -12.50
CA TYR A 206 24.41 11.85 -13.63
C TYR A 206 24.58 12.88 -14.74
N THR A 207 25.07 14.09 -14.41
CA THR A 207 25.48 15.04 -15.44
C THR A 207 26.52 14.41 -16.36
N LEU A 208 27.58 13.79 -15.82
CA LEU A 208 28.61 13.17 -16.65
C LEU A 208 28.08 12.00 -17.47
N GLU A 209 27.30 11.11 -16.85
CA GLU A 209 26.71 9.94 -17.53
C GLU A 209 25.88 10.36 -18.74
N TRP A 210 24.91 11.26 -18.54
CA TRP A 210 23.97 11.66 -19.59
C TRP A 210 24.59 12.55 -20.65
N MET A 211 25.54 13.41 -20.28
CA MET A 211 26.28 14.23 -21.23
C MET A 211 27.23 13.38 -22.09
N GLN A 212 27.86 12.34 -21.53
CA GLN A 212 28.65 11.39 -22.30
C GLN A 212 27.77 10.58 -23.26
N GLU A 213 26.62 10.08 -22.79
CA GLU A 213 25.64 9.36 -23.62
C GLU A 213 25.12 10.22 -24.79
N ALA A 214 24.99 11.54 -24.56
CA ALA A 214 24.67 12.52 -25.59
C ALA A 214 25.79 12.67 -26.64
N LEU A 215 27.07 12.73 -26.21
CA LEU A 215 28.22 12.78 -27.12
C LEU A 215 28.35 11.51 -27.97
N ASP A 216 28.12 10.34 -27.37
CA ASP A 216 28.21 9.05 -28.05
C ASP A 216 27.16 8.90 -29.18
N ARG A 217 26.13 9.76 -29.17
CA ARG A 217 25.10 9.89 -30.22
C ARG A 217 25.44 10.88 -31.33
N HIS A 218 26.66 11.40 -31.37
CA HIS A 218 27.15 12.30 -32.43
C HIS A 218 26.26 13.55 -32.59
N PRO A 219 26.19 14.41 -31.56
CA PRO A 219 25.37 15.61 -31.60
C PRO A 219 25.88 16.60 -32.66
N PRO A 220 25.03 17.49 -33.19
CA PRO A 220 25.47 18.59 -34.02
C PRO A 220 26.49 19.49 -33.29
N VAL A 221 27.40 20.12 -34.04
CA VAL A 221 28.50 20.95 -33.51
C VAL A 221 28.06 21.97 -32.44
N GLY A 222 26.90 22.62 -32.62
CA GLY A 222 26.37 23.57 -31.65
C GLY A 222 26.01 22.92 -30.32
N LEU A 223 25.30 21.79 -30.36
CA LEU A 223 24.93 21.02 -29.17
C LEU A 223 26.16 20.37 -28.53
N GLU A 224 27.14 19.92 -29.32
CA GLU A 224 28.42 19.43 -28.80
C GLU A 224 29.12 20.50 -27.96
N ALA A 225 29.15 21.76 -28.43
CA ALA A 225 29.74 22.87 -27.67
C ALA A 225 29.04 23.06 -26.32
N GLU A 226 27.71 23.06 -26.29
CA GLU A 226 26.95 23.15 -25.02
C GLU A 226 27.27 21.99 -24.09
N ILE A 227 27.23 20.74 -24.59
CA ILE A 227 27.58 19.55 -23.80
C ILE A 227 28.98 19.67 -23.17
N GLN A 228 29.97 20.13 -23.94
CA GLN A 228 31.33 20.31 -23.45
C GLN A 228 31.43 21.36 -22.33
N GLU A 229 30.59 22.39 -22.34
CA GLU A 229 30.53 23.37 -21.24
C GLU A 229 30.05 22.73 -19.93
N PHE A 230 28.95 21.97 -19.98
CA PHE A 230 28.40 21.26 -18.82
C PHE A 230 29.38 20.18 -18.30
N LEU A 231 29.97 19.40 -19.21
CA LEU A 231 30.99 18.40 -18.87
C LEU A 231 32.21 19.02 -18.20
N ALA A 232 32.75 20.11 -18.77
CA ALA A 232 33.92 20.77 -18.22
C ALA A 232 33.68 21.23 -16.77
N TYR A 233 32.50 21.81 -16.50
CA TYR A 233 32.16 22.22 -15.14
C TYR A 233 31.91 21.04 -14.20
N ALA A 234 31.17 20.01 -14.63
CA ALA A 234 30.90 18.83 -13.80
C ALA A 234 32.20 18.08 -13.43
N LEU A 235 33.11 17.90 -14.39
CA LEU A 235 34.43 17.31 -14.16
C LEU A 235 35.26 18.14 -13.17
N TYR A 236 35.20 19.47 -13.29
CA TYR A 236 35.86 20.37 -12.34
C TYR A 236 35.31 20.21 -10.91
N GLN A 237 33.98 20.14 -10.75
CA GLN A 237 33.34 19.97 -9.45
C GLN A 237 33.68 18.62 -8.80
N GLN A 238 33.89 17.57 -9.59
CA GLN A 238 34.40 16.28 -9.11
C GLN A 238 35.92 16.26 -8.85
N GLY A 239 36.63 17.36 -9.07
CA GLY A 239 38.09 17.44 -8.89
C GLY A 239 38.92 16.90 -10.07
N ASN A 240 38.29 16.53 -11.19
CA ASN A 240 38.95 15.99 -12.37
C ASN A 240 39.45 17.10 -13.31
N GLN A 241 40.39 17.91 -12.82
CA GLN A 241 40.85 19.13 -13.49
C GLN A 241 41.47 18.87 -14.87
N LYS A 242 42.20 17.76 -15.03
CA LYS A 242 42.83 17.37 -16.32
C LYS A 242 41.78 17.14 -17.40
N ARG A 243 40.71 16.39 -17.08
CA ARG A 243 39.61 16.15 -18.03
C ARG A 243 38.76 17.41 -18.26
N ALA A 244 38.57 18.23 -17.22
CA ALA A 244 37.90 19.53 -17.37
C ALA A 244 38.63 20.44 -18.37
N LEU A 245 39.98 20.45 -18.34
CA LEU A 245 40.79 21.15 -19.32
C LEU A 245 40.60 20.59 -20.75
N ILE A 246 40.58 19.25 -20.92
CA ILE A 246 40.34 18.62 -22.23
C ILE A 246 38.98 19.03 -22.80
N ALA A 247 37.92 18.95 -22.01
CA ALA A 247 36.58 19.38 -22.40
C ALA A 247 36.54 20.87 -22.75
N THR A 248 37.22 21.72 -21.96
CA THR A 248 37.30 23.17 -22.22
C THR A 248 38.10 23.47 -23.51
N LYS A 249 39.19 22.74 -23.80
CA LYS A 249 39.93 22.88 -25.07
C LYS A 249 39.07 22.48 -26.26
N ARG A 250 38.28 21.40 -26.13
CA ARG A 250 37.31 21.00 -27.15
C ARG A 250 36.25 22.08 -27.36
N LEU A 251 35.71 22.65 -26.29
CA LEU A 251 34.77 23.77 -26.36
C LEU A 251 35.34 24.96 -27.15
N VAL A 252 36.58 25.39 -26.87
CA VAL A 252 37.24 26.48 -27.63
C VAL A 252 37.37 26.15 -29.11
N SER A 253 37.63 24.88 -29.47
CA SER A 253 37.73 24.47 -30.87
C SER A 253 36.40 24.50 -31.62
N LEU A 254 35.29 24.30 -30.90
CA LEU A 254 33.93 24.29 -31.46
C LEU A 254 33.31 25.69 -31.49
N ALA A 255 33.55 26.48 -30.44
CA ALA A 255 33.03 27.84 -30.26
C ALA A 255 34.16 28.80 -29.84
N PRO A 256 34.98 29.30 -30.79
CA PRO A 256 36.12 30.18 -30.50
C PRO A 256 35.73 31.53 -29.87
N ASP A 257 34.50 31.98 -30.09
CA ASP A 257 33.90 33.20 -29.56
C ASP A 257 33.23 33.04 -28.19
N HIS A 258 33.28 31.83 -27.59
CA HIS A 258 32.68 31.57 -26.29
C HIS A 258 33.25 32.48 -25.20
N PRO A 259 32.40 33.19 -24.42
CA PRO A 259 32.81 34.30 -23.56
C PRO A 259 33.80 33.92 -22.44
N ARG A 260 33.80 32.65 -22.02
CA ARG A 260 34.59 32.18 -20.86
C ARG A 260 35.61 31.09 -21.18
N ALA A 261 35.50 30.40 -22.32
CA ALA A 261 36.22 29.15 -22.54
C ALA A 261 37.73 29.36 -22.67
N ALA A 262 38.16 30.33 -23.49
CA ALA A 262 39.58 30.65 -23.66
C ALA A 262 40.24 31.12 -22.34
N GLY A 263 39.51 31.88 -21.53
CA GLY A 263 39.96 32.30 -20.19
C GLY A 263 40.12 31.11 -19.24
N ASN A 264 39.17 30.18 -19.25
CA ASN A 264 39.22 28.96 -18.42
C ASN A 264 40.39 28.04 -18.81
N VAL A 265 40.68 27.87 -20.11
CA VAL A 265 41.86 27.10 -20.57
C VAL A 265 43.14 27.68 -19.96
N LYS A 266 43.33 28.99 -20.09
CA LYS A 266 44.50 29.69 -19.52
C LYS A 266 44.57 29.50 -18.00
N TRP A 267 43.43 29.60 -17.31
CA TRP A 267 43.35 29.43 -15.87
C TRP A 267 43.79 28.02 -15.41
N TYR A 268 43.41 26.97 -16.14
CA TYR A 268 43.86 25.60 -15.85
C TYR A 268 45.34 25.41 -16.15
N GLU A 269 45.82 25.88 -17.30
CA GLU A 269 47.22 25.72 -17.72
C GLU A 269 48.21 26.42 -16.79
N GLU A 270 47.85 27.59 -16.24
CA GLU A 270 48.68 28.31 -15.25
C GLU A 270 48.79 27.59 -13.89
N ARG A 271 47.86 26.67 -13.60
CA ARG A 271 47.76 25.96 -12.31
C ARG A 271 48.26 24.53 -12.37
N MET A 272 48.54 24.00 -13.56
CA MET A 272 49.04 22.64 -13.77
C MET A 272 50.55 22.64 -14.01
N THR A 273 51.22 21.57 -13.60
CA THR A 273 52.64 21.37 -13.89
C THR A 273 52.85 20.95 -15.35
N ALA A 274 54.06 21.15 -15.87
CA ALA A 274 54.42 20.71 -17.22
C ALA A 274 54.26 19.19 -17.42
N GLU A 275 54.53 18.40 -16.37
CA GLU A 275 54.33 16.94 -16.37
C GLU A 275 52.84 16.57 -16.44
N GLU A 276 51.97 17.29 -15.72
CA GLU A 276 50.52 17.07 -15.78
C GLU A 276 49.93 17.40 -17.15
N LEU A 277 50.39 18.50 -17.77
CA LEU A 277 50.00 18.89 -19.12
C LEU A 277 50.47 17.89 -20.18
N ALA A 278 51.67 17.31 -20.02
CA ALA A 278 52.18 16.26 -20.90
C ALA A 278 51.39 14.94 -20.76
N SER A 279 50.74 14.70 -19.61
CA SER A 279 49.97 13.47 -19.34
C SER A 279 48.52 13.49 -19.82
N LEU A 280 48.06 14.56 -20.48
CA LEU A 280 46.65 14.73 -20.87
C LEU A 280 46.15 13.69 -21.90
N GLU A 281 47.05 13.12 -22.71
CA GLU A 281 46.69 12.12 -23.74
C GLU A 281 46.55 10.69 -23.18
N LEU A 282 47.06 10.43 -21.96
CA LEU A 282 47.15 9.12 -21.33
C LEU A 282 46.46 9.10 -19.97
N LEU A 283 45.20 9.53 -19.93
CA LEU A 283 44.40 9.50 -18.71
C LEU A 283 43.70 8.13 -18.55
N PRO A 284 43.72 7.52 -17.34
CA PRO A 284 42.90 6.33 -17.06
C PRO A 284 41.41 6.69 -17.16
N GLU A 285 40.54 5.69 -17.31
CA GLU A 285 39.07 5.86 -17.36
C GLU A 285 38.55 6.75 -16.21
N VAL A 286 37.46 7.49 -16.46
CA VAL A 286 36.85 8.34 -15.43
C VAL A 286 36.38 7.44 -14.30
N GLN A 287 36.90 7.66 -13.10
CA GLN A 287 36.31 7.10 -11.89
C GLN A 287 35.12 7.98 -11.50
N ASN A 288 33.97 7.76 -12.14
CA ASN A 288 32.71 8.42 -11.79
C ASN A 288 32.03 7.61 -10.68
N GLU A 289 32.48 7.78 -9.44
CA GLU A 289 31.88 7.09 -8.30
C GLU A 289 30.72 7.91 -7.73
N ARG A 290 29.56 7.24 -7.50
CA ARG A 290 28.41 7.86 -6.83
C ARG A 290 28.81 8.12 -5.38
N VAL A 291 29.10 9.37 -5.04
CA VAL A 291 29.35 9.79 -3.65
C VAL A 291 28.04 9.70 -2.87
N ARG A 292 27.78 8.53 -2.27
CA ARG A 292 26.69 8.39 -1.30
C ARG A 292 27.10 9.14 -0.05
N GLN A 293 26.33 10.17 0.33
CA GLN A 293 26.50 10.78 1.64
C GLN A 293 26.32 9.69 2.69
N ALA A 294 27.36 9.43 3.49
CA ALA A 294 27.36 8.42 4.56
C ALA A 294 26.25 8.64 5.61
N ASP A 295 25.58 9.80 5.56
CA ASP A 295 24.62 10.28 6.56
C ASP A 295 23.14 10.03 6.23
N ILE A 296 22.80 9.28 5.16
CA ILE A 296 21.40 8.89 4.88
C ILE A 296 21.21 7.36 4.75
N PRO A 297 21.51 6.55 5.79
CA PRO A 297 21.27 5.10 5.78
C PRO A 297 19.86 4.68 5.34
N GLU A 298 18.88 5.55 5.59
CA GLU A 298 17.49 5.33 5.25
C GLU A 298 17.21 5.30 3.74
N ARG A 299 17.92 6.12 2.96
CA ARG A 299 17.74 6.16 1.50
C ARG A 299 18.25 4.88 0.85
N ASP A 300 19.39 4.39 1.31
CA ASP A 300 19.98 3.14 0.82
C ASP A 300 19.08 1.94 1.13
N ALA A 301 18.53 1.89 2.34
CA ALA A 301 17.55 0.88 2.72
C ALA A 301 16.29 0.97 1.84
N PHE A 302 15.73 2.17 1.66
CA PHE A 302 14.55 2.38 0.81
C PHE A 302 14.77 1.91 -0.63
N GLU A 303 15.85 2.35 -1.28
CA GLU A 303 16.16 1.98 -2.67
C GLU A 303 16.36 0.46 -2.80
N ARG A 304 17.05 -0.17 -1.84
CA ARG A 304 17.22 -1.63 -1.76
C ARG A 304 15.90 -2.37 -1.67
N LEU A 305 15.01 -1.95 -0.76
CA LEU A 305 13.70 -2.57 -0.62
C LEU A 305 12.84 -2.39 -1.88
N CYS A 306 12.95 -1.24 -2.56
CA CYS A 306 12.25 -1.00 -3.82
C CYS A 306 12.71 -1.87 -4.98
N ARG A 307 13.94 -2.38 -4.94
CA ARG A 307 14.44 -3.43 -5.86
C ARG A 307 14.00 -4.84 -5.48
N GLY A 308 13.28 -5.01 -4.37
CA GLY A 308 12.91 -6.33 -3.86
C GLY A 308 14.05 -7.06 -3.16
N GLU A 309 15.14 -6.37 -2.83
CA GLU A 309 16.33 -6.96 -2.19
C GLU A 309 16.11 -7.09 -0.67
N PHE A 310 15.14 -7.92 -0.26
CA PHE A 310 14.89 -8.28 1.14
C PHE A 310 14.56 -9.77 1.30
N GLU A 311 14.99 -10.35 2.43
CA GLU A 311 14.74 -11.74 2.76
C GLU A 311 14.06 -11.84 4.12
N MET A 312 12.99 -12.63 4.18
CA MET A 312 12.33 -12.93 5.45
C MET A 312 13.00 -14.15 6.10
N PRO A 313 13.47 -14.04 7.35
CA PRO A 313 14.03 -15.20 8.06
C PRO A 313 13.03 -16.37 8.10
N PRO A 314 13.47 -17.63 7.93
CA PRO A 314 12.58 -18.79 7.91
C PRO A 314 11.67 -18.90 9.16
N ALA A 315 12.16 -18.47 10.32
CA ALA A 315 11.41 -18.45 11.57
C ALA A 315 10.25 -17.42 11.59
N ASN A 316 10.37 -16.34 10.80
CA ASN A 316 9.28 -15.37 10.62
C ASN A 316 8.35 -15.82 9.50
N ALA A 317 8.90 -16.36 8.41
CA ALA A 317 8.12 -16.91 7.29
C ALA A 317 7.18 -18.05 7.76
N SER A 318 7.64 -18.91 8.68
CA SER A 318 6.81 -20.01 9.22
C SER A 318 5.60 -19.55 10.04
N LYS A 319 5.54 -18.27 10.42
CA LYS A 319 4.39 -17.67 11.14
C LYS A 319 3.34 -17.10 10.19
N LEU A 320 3.65 -16.97 8.91
CA LEU A 320 2.74 -16.39 7.92
C LEU A 320 1.74 -17.45 7.43
N TYR A 321 0.47 -17.08 7.34
CA TYR A 321 -0.58 -17.95 6.83
C TYR A 321 -1.74 -17.12 6.27
N CYS A 322 -2.58 -17.77 5.47
CA CYS A 322 -3.83 -17.22 4.97
C CYS A 322 -5.01 -17.85 5.70
N TYR A 323 -6.08 -17.07 5.91
CA TYR A 323 -7.32 -17.57 6.53
C TYR A 323 -8.56 -16.84 6.00
N LEU A 324 -9.72 -17.41 6.26
CA LEU A 324 -11.02 -16.79 5.96
C LEU A 324 -11.58 -16.11 7.22
N LYS A 325 -11.69 -14.78 7.18
CA LYS A 325 -12.31 -14.01 8.26
C LYS A 325 -13.84 -14.11 8.18
N LYS A 326 -14.44 -14.66 9.23
CA LYS A 326 -15.88 -15.00 9.36
C LYS A 326 -16.51 -14.53 10.68
N ASP A 327 -15.93 -13.54 11.33
CA ASP A 327 -16.27 -13.12 12.69
C ASP A 327 -17.54 -12.27 12.82
N LYS A 328 -18.19 -11.92 11.69
CA LYS A 328 -19.51 -11.27 11.66
C LYS A 328 -20.55 -12.16 10.96
N PRO A 329 -21.84 -12.06 11.29
CA PRO A 329 -22.89 -12.88 10.68
C PRO A 329 -22.92 -12.82 9.15
N PHE A 330 -22.72 -11.63 8.56
CA PHE A 330 -22.64 -11.47 7.10
C PHE A 330 -21.42 -12.17 6.49
N LEU A 331 -20.26 -12.10 7.17
CA LEU A 331 -19.01 -12.70 6.70
C LEU A 331 -19.02 -14.24 6.73
N GLN A 332 -20.00 -14.86 7.37
CA GLN A 332 -20.23 -16.31 7.25
C GLN A 332 -20.61 -16.71 5.83
N LEU A 333 -21.33 -15.84 5.12
CA LEU A 333 -21.74 -16.05 3.73
C LEU A 333 -20.72 -15.49 2.73
N ALA A 334 -20.08 -14.36 3.08
CA ALA A 334 -19.11 -13.67 2.24
C ALA A 334 -17.81 -13.40 3.02
N PRO A 335 -16.99 -14.43 3.30
CA PRO A 335 -15.78 -14.27 4.08
C PRO A 335 -14.74 -13.39 3.37
N HIS A 336 -14.02 -12.59 4.16
CA HIS A 336 -12.83 -11.93 3.65
C HIS A 336 -11.65 -12.89 3.65
N LYS A 337 -10.92 -12.93 2.53
CA LYS A 337 -9.66 -13.66 2.39
C LYS A 337 -8.55 -12.79 2.97
N VAL A 338 -7.88 -13.28 4.00
CA VAL A 338 -6.82 -12.55 4.69
C VAL A 338 -5.52 -13.31 4.56
N GLU A 339 -4.46 -12.59 4.22
CA GLU A 339 -3.10 -13.10 4.17
C GLU A 339 -2.23 -12.29 5.11
N ILE A 340 -1.56 -12.96 6.05
CA ILE A 340 -0.62 -12.30 6.95
C ILE A 340 0.73 -12.22 6.25
N VAL A 341 1.17 -10.99 5.96
CA VAL A 341 2.49 -10.73 5.33
C VAL A 341 3.54 -10.35 6.36
N HIS A 342 3.13 -9.93 7.56
CA HIS A 342 4.00 -9.76 8.71
C HIS A 342 3.24 -10.00 10.00
N TYR A 343 3.84 -10.71 10.95
CA TYR A 343 3.16 -11.11 12.19
C TYR A 343 3.26 -10.04 13.30
N GLU A 344 4.40 -9.36 13.43
CA GLU A 344 4.64 -8.44 14.56
C GLU A 344 5.58 -7.26 14.17
N PRO A 345 5.05 -6.08 13.84
CA PRO A 345 3.63 -5.69 13.89
C PRO A 345 2.81 -6.42 12.83
N LEU A 346 1.52 -6.54 13.09
CA LEU A 346 0.61 -7.23 12.18
C LEU A 346 0.41 -6.39 10.92
N VAL A 347 0.80 -6.95 9.77
CA VAL A 347 0.54 -6.41 8.44
C VAL A 347 -0.16 -7.51 7.64
N VAL A 348 -1.33 -7.19 7.10
CA VAL A 348 -2.16 -8.15 6.37
C VAL A 348 -2.64 -7.60 5.03
N VAL A 349 -2.82 -8.50 4.08
CA VAL A 349 -3.47 -8.21 2.80
C VAL A 349 -4.85 -8.85 2.81
N PHE A 350 -5.87 -8.04 2.61
CA PHE A 350 -7.21 -8.50 2.30
C PHE A 350 -7.35 -8.68 0.80
N ARG A 351 -7.60 -9.91 0.36
CA ARG A 351 -7.61 -10.26 -1.06
C ARG A 351 -8.99 -10.04 -1.69
N ASN A 352 -9.03 -9.44 -2.88
CA ASN A 352 -10.23 -9.21 -3.71
C ASN A 352 -11.37 -8.49 -2.98
N VAL A 353 -11.07 -7.36 -2.34
CA VAL A 353 -12.02 -6.57 -1.55
C VAL A 353 -12.55 -5.33 -2.27
N ILE A 354 -12.10 -5.02 -3.48
CA ILE A 354 -12.69 -3.97 -4.32
C ILE A 354 -12.78 -4.45 -5.77
N SER A 355 -13.93 -4.22 -6.41
CA SER A 355 -14.21 -4.68 -7.77
C SER A 355 -13.82 -3.66 -8.84
N ASP A 356 -13.64 -4.10 -10.09
CA ASP A 356 -13.36 -3.20 -11.23
C ASP A 356 -14.43 -2.11 -11.41
N ALA A 357 -15.71 -2.45 -11.22
CA ALA A 357 -16.80 -1.48 -11.31
C ALA A 357 -16.71 -0.41 -10.22
N GLU A 358 -16.34 -0.80 -8.99
CA GLU A 358 -16.12 0.16 -7.90
C GLU A 358 -14.88 1.02 -8.17
N ILE A 359 -13.78 0.42 -8.63
CA ILE A 359 -12.55 1.13 -9.00
C ILE A 359 -12.83 2.19 -10.08
N ALA A 360 -13.59 1.84 -11.13
CA ALA A 360 -13.92 2.75 -12.21
C ALA A 360 -14.67 4.00 -11.69
N ILE A 361 -15.64 3.78 -10.80
CA ILE A 361 -16.41 4.87 -10.18
C ILE A 361 -15.53 5.74 -9.27
N VAL A 362 -14.67 5.12 -8.45
CA VAL A 362 -13.73 5.84 -7.59
C VAL A 362 -12.80 6.73 -8.42
N LYS A 363 -12.23 6.19 -9.51
CA LYS A 363 -11.37 6.94 -10.43
C LYS A 363 -12.14 8.08 -11.10
N GLN A 364 -13.35 7.82 -11.60
CA GLN A 364 -14.21 8.84 -12.24
C GLN A 364 -14.48 10.03 -11.30
N LEU A 365 -14.79 9.77 -10.02
CA LEU A 365 -15.03 10.81 -9.03
C LEU A 365 -13.75 11.56 -8.64
N ALA A 366 -12.61 10.86 -8.58
CA ALA A 366 -11.33 11.42 -8.16
C ALA A 366 -10.65 12.29 -9.23
N THR A 367 -10.65 11.85 -10.49
CA THR A 367 -9.92 12.50 -11.60
C THR A 367 -10.08 14.03 -11.67
N PRO A 368 -11.29 14.62 -11.67
CA PRO A 368 -11.44 16.08 -11.79
C PRO A 368 -10.89 16.85 -10.57
N ARG A 369 -10.71 16.17 -9.43
CA ARG A 369 -10.29 16.75 -8.15
C ARG A 369 -8.83 16.46 -7.81
N LEU A 370 -8.10 15.73 -8.65
CA LEU A 370 -6.68 15.46 -8.44
C LEU A 370 -5.92 16.78 -8.37
N ARG A 371 -5.23 17.00 -7.25
CA ARG A 371 -4.33 18.13 -7.00
C ARG A 371 -3.02 17.60 -6.45
N ARG A 372 -1.92 18.31 -6.68
CA ARG A 372 -0.62 17.92 -6.15
C ARG A 372 -0.69 17.79 -4.63
N ALA A 373 -0.15 16.69 -4.11
CA ALA A 373 -0.17 16.42 -2.69
C ALA A 373 0.70 17.46 -1.94
N THR A 374 0.10 18.19 -1.01
CA THR A 374 0.81 19.07 -0.07
C THR A 374 1.17 18.30 1.19
N VAL A 375 2.37 18.53 1.74
CA VAL A 375 2.79 17.99 3.04
C VAL A 375 2.63 19.03 4.12
N GLN A 376 2.28 18.61 5.33
CA GLN A 376 2.35 19.50 6.49
C GLN A 376 3.78 19.49 7.01
N ASN A 377 4.45 20.64 6.98
CA ASN A 377 5.80 20.78 7.50
C ASN A 377 5.78 20.55 9.02
N ALA A 378 6.58 19.59 9.51
CA ALA A 378 6.58 19.20 10.92
C ALA A 378 7.09 20.30 11.87
N LYS A 379 7.84 21.28 11.37
CA LYS A 379 8.38 22.42 12.15
C LYS A 379 7.45 23.62 12.16
N THR A 380 6.86 23.97 11.02
CA THR A 380 6.04 25.18 10.86
C THR A 380 4.54 24.89 10.96
N GLY A 381 4.12 23.66 10.70
CA GLY A 381 2.71 23.25 10.64
C GLY A 381 1.97 23.71 9.38
N GLU A 382 2.67 24.37 8.45
CA GLU A 382 2.13 24.89 7.18
C GLU A 382 2.14 23.81 6.08
N LEU A 383 1.24 23.97 5.09
CA LEU A 383 1.17 23.07 3.93
C LEU A 383 2.17 23.53 2.86
N GLU A 384 3.15 22.69 2.54
CA GLU A 384 4.18 22.94 1.53
C GLU A 384 4.11 21.93 0.38
N PHE A 385 4.50 22.33 -0.82
CA PHE A 385 4.69 21.40 -1.94
C PHE A 385 6.04 20.68 -1.77
N ALA A 386 5.99 19.41 -1.41
CA ALA A 386 7.19 18.59 -1.31
C ALA A 386 7.70 18.20 -2.70
N SER A 387 8.94 18.55 -3.03
CA SER A 387 9.65 18.00 -4.20
C SER A 387 9.88 16.48 -4.10
N TYR A 388 9.75 15.92 -2.89
CA TYR A 388 9.93 14.52 -2.56
C TYR A 388 8.62 13.68 -2.53
N ARG A 389 7.48 14.27 -2.91
CA ARG A 389 6.22 13.53 -3.13
C ARG A 389 5.62 13.87 -4.48
N ILE A 390 5.73 12.92 -5.40
CA ILE A 390 5.32 13.11 -6.79
C ILE A 390 4.08 12.24 -7.03
N SER A 391 2.95 12.75 -6.54
CA SER A 391 1.63 12.17 -6.75
C SER A 391 0.57 13.26 -6.66
N LYS A 392 -0.54 13.09 -7.38
CA LYS A 392 -1.76 13.86 -7.14
C LYS A 392 -2.73 13.07 -6.29
N SER A 393 -3.42 13.75 -5.40
CA SER A 393 -4.46 13.16 -4.57
C SER A 393 -5.78 13.91 -4.66
N ALA A 394 -6.85 13.17 -4.39
CA ALA A 394 -8.22 13.66 -4.27
C ALA A 394 -8.85 13.04 -3.02
N TRP A 395 -9.86 13.69 -2.46
CA TRP A 395 -10.58 13.22 -1.29
C TRP A 395 -12.06 13.02 -1.63
N LEU A 396 -12.60 11.87 -1.24
CA LEU A 396 -13.98 11.46 -1.52
C LEU A 396 -14.70 11.16 -0.20
N LYS A 397 -15.83 11.86 0.04
CA LYS A 397 -16.68 11.61 1.21
C LYS A 397 -17.61 10.42 0.98
N GLY A 398 -17.98 9.73 2.06
CA GLY A 398 -18.88 8.58 2.00
C GLY A 398 -20.26 8.92 1.42
N GLU A 399 -20.78 10.10 1.76
CA GLU A 399 -22.12 10.58 1.35
C GLU A 399 -22.21 10.94 -0.14
N GLU A 400 -21.07 11.10 -0.83
CA GLU A 400 -21.06 11.54 -2.23
C GLU A 400 -21.51 10.44 -3.20
N HIS A 401 -21.28 9.17 -2.85
CA HIS A 401 -21.66 8.06 -3.71
C HIS A 401 -21.79 6.75 -2.94
N THR A 402 -22.81 5.96 -3.27
CA THR A 402 -23.12 4.67 -2.63
C THR A 402 -21.97 3.65 -2.69
N VAL A 403 -21.09 3.75 -3.70
CA VAL A 403 -19.84 2.95 -3.77
C VAL A 403 -18.89 3.30 -2.63
N ILE A 404 -18.68 4.59 -2.34
CA ILE A 404 -17.75 5.01 -1.28
C ILE A 404 -18.28 4.59 0.09
N GLU A 405 -19.59 4.73 0.30
CA GLU A 405 -20.26 4.23 1.50
C GLU A 405 -20.11 2.70 1.65
N ARG A 406 -20.29 1.92 0.56
CA ARG A 406 -20.08 0.47 0.57
C ARG A 406 -18.63 0.10 0.89
N ILE A 407 -17.65 0.83 0.34
CA ILE A 407 -16.24 0.64 0.67
C ILE A 407 -16.00 0.90 2.16
N ASN A 408 -16.54 1.99 2.73
CA ASN A 408 -16.42 2.25 4.17
C ASN A 408 -17.03 1.10 5.00
N ARG A 409 -18.24 0.65 4.70
CA ARG A 409 -18.84 -0.49 5.41
C ARG A 409 -17.95 -1.74 5.33
N ARG A 410 -17.36 -2.00 4.17
CA ARG A 410 -16.43 -3.12 3.97
C ARG A 410 -15.16 -2.98 4.81
N ILE A 411 -14.59 -1.77 4.92
CA ILE A 411 -13.43 -1.52 5.79
C ILE A 411 -13.78 -1.83 7.26
N HIS A 412 -14.97 -1.45 7.72
CA HIS A 412 -15.44 -1.79 9.07
C HIS A 412 -15.57 -3.32 9.26
N GLU A 413 -16.02 -4.06 8.24
CA GLU A 413 -16.08 -5.53 8.25
C GLU A 413 -14.68 -6.18 8.21
N MET A 414 -13.74 -5.64 7.44
CA MET A 414 -12.37 -6.12 7.33
C MET A 414 -11.58 -5.93 8.63
N THR A 415 -11.69 -4.75 9.25
CA THR A 415 -10.81 -4.30 10.34
C THR A 415 -11.43 -4.45 11.74
N ASN A 416 -12.76 -4.59 11.83
CA ASN A 416 -13.56 -4.44 13.05
C ASN A 416 -13.48 -3.07 13.73
N LEU A 417 -12.82 -2.09 13.13
CA LEU A 417 -12.72 -0.73 13.67
C LEU A 417 -13.93 0.10 13.24
N ASP A 418 -14.37 0.99 14.11
CA ASP A 418 -15.40 1.97 13.77
C ASP A 418 -14.81 3.07 12.85
N LEU A 419 -15.65 3.60 11.95
CA LEU A 419 -15.24 4.57 10.92
C LEU A 419 -15.87 5.95 11.09
N GLU A 420 -16.64 6.20 12.15
CA GLU A 420 -17.29 7.49 12.38
C GLU A 420 -16.27 8.64 12.44
N SER A 421 -15.13 8.38 13.09
CA SER A 421 -14.03 9.34 13.23
C SER A 421 -13.00 9.27 12.08
N ALA A 422 -13.14 8.31 11.15
CA ALA A 422 -12.16 8.07 10.09
C ALA A 422 -12.10 9.22 9.07
N GLU A 423 -10.96 9.37 8.41
CA GLU A 423 -10.79 10.38 7.36
C GLU A 423 -11.56 10.03 6.08
N GLU A 424 -11.72 11.01 5.20
CA GLU A 424 -12.29 10.81 3.87
C GLU A 424 -11.42 9.84 3.06
N LEU A 425 -12.01 9.16 2.09
CA LEU A 425 -11.26 8.22 1.26
C LEU A 425 -10.32 9.02 0.35
N GLN A 426 -9.02 8.92 0.59
CA GLN A 426 -8.03 9.56 -0.26
C GLN A 426 -7.75 8.67 -1.47
N VAL A 427 -7.73 9.24 -2.66
CA VAL A 427 -7.35 8.57 -3.90
C VAL A 427 -6.07 9.22 -4.42
N ALA A 428 -5.06 8.43 -4.73
CA ALA A 428 -3.78 8.91 -5.25
C ALA A 428 -3.43 8.26 -6.58
N ASN A 429 -2.86 9.07 -7.48
CA ASN A 429 -2.28 8.63 -8.75
C ASN A 429 -0.82 9.10 -8.82
N TYR A 430 0.07 8.16 -9.14
CA TYR A 430 1.51 8.40 -9.21
C TYR A 430 1.93 8.60 -10.67
N GLY A 431 2.62 9.70 -10.96
CA GLY A 431 3.23 10.01 -12.26
C GLY A 431 4.64 9.42 -12.45
N ILE A 432 5.43 10.00 -13.36
CA ILE A 432 6.77 9.50 -13.71
C ILE A 432 7.71 9.63 -12.51
N GLY A 433 8.34 8.51 -12.10
CA GLY A 433 9.17 8.47 -10.89
C GLY A 433 8.38 8.82 -9.61
N GLY A 434 7.05 8.71 -9.68
CA GLY A 434 6.13 8.99 -8.60
C GLY A 434 6.34 8.03 -7.45
N HIS A 435 6.66 8.57 -6.28
CA HIS A 435 6.93 7.83 -5.07
C HIS A 435 6.47 8.64 -3.86
N TYR A 436 6.58 8.01 -2.70
CA TYR A 436 6.28 8.63 -1.43
C TYR A 436 7.34 8.19 -0.43
N ASP A 437 8.10 9.16 0.08
CA ASP A 437 9.21 8.92 1.01
C ASP A 437 8.81 8.20 2.31
N PRO A 438 9.77 7.54 2.99
CA PRO A 438 9.47 6.84 4.22
C PRO A 438 8.93 7.77 5.32
N HIS A 439 7.76 7.42 5.84
CA HIS A 439 7.00 8.26 6.75
C HIS A 439 6.17 7.43 7.73
N PHE A 440 5.58 8.15 8.68
CA PHE A 440 4.58 7.63 9.60
C PHE A 440 3.21 8.16 9.23
N ASP A 441 2.21 7.31 9.46
CA ASP A 441 0.80 7.69 9.33
C ASP A 441 0.20 8.19 10.64
N PHE A 442 1.02 8.51 11.65
CA PHE A 442 0.57 9.04 12.93
C PHE A 442 1.40 10.28 13.33
N ALA A 443 0.84 11.14 14.17
CA ALA A 443 1.58 12.28 14.75
C ALA A 443 2.46 11.80 15.91
N ARG A 444 3.73 12.20 15.93
CA ARG A 444 4.67 11.82 16.99
C ARG A 444 4.51 12.69 18.22
N ARG A 445 5.01 12.20 19.36
CA ARG A 445 4.98 12.92 20.63
C ARG A 445 5.77 14.23 20.52
N GLY A 446 5.12 15.34 20.84
CA GLY A 446 5.70 16.69 20.74
C GLY A 446 5.36 17.43 19.44
N GLU A 447 4.75 16.77 18.46
CA GLU A 447 4.21 17.43 17.27
C GLU A 447 2.81 18.00 17.57
N LYS A 448 2.47 19.14 16.94
CA LYS A 448 1.13 19.72 17.07
C LYS A 448 0.13 18.83 16.34
N SER A 449 -0.75 18.16 17.09
CA SER A 449 -1.72 17.23 16.50
C SER A 449 -2.60 17.90 15.44
N PRO A 450 -2.58 17.43 14.18
CA PRO A 450 -3.39 18.02 13.12
C PRO A 450 -4.84 17.51 13.10
N TYR A 451 -5.19 16.54 13.96
CA TYR A 451 -6.41 15.73 13.82
C TYR A 451 -7.66 16.31 14.50
N LYS A 452 -7.66 17.62 14.84
CA LYS A 452 -8.84 18.39 15.30
C LYS A 452 -9.73 17.67 16.35
N GLY A 453 -9.13 16.96 17.30
CA GLY A 453 -9.87 16.25 18.38
C GLY A 453 -10.47 14.89 18.00
N ARG A 454 -10.08 14.29 16.87
CA ARG A 454 -10.41 12.91 16.49
C ARG A 454 -9.49 11.85 17.11
N GLY A 455 -8.41 12.27 17.78
CA GLY A 455 -7.34 11.37 18.20
C GLY A 455 -6.36 11.09 17.07
N ASN A 456 -5.28 10.36 17.36
CA ASN A 456 -4.27 10.01 16.37
C ASN A 456 -4.82 8.95 15.39
N ARG A 457 -4.12 8.71 14.29
CA ARG A 457 -4.52 7.70 13.30
C ARG A 457 -4.07 6.32 13.80
N ILE A 458 -5.01 5.47 14.19
CA ILE A 458 -4.76 4.16 14.81
C ILE A 458 -4.35 3.08 13.80
N ALA A 459 -4.84 3.19 12.57
CA ALA A 459 -4.60 2.21 11.51
C ALA A 459 -4.76 2.82 10.12
N THR A 460 -4.12 2.17 9.14
CA THR A 460 -4.19 2.53 7.72
C THR A 460 -4.71 1.35 6.91
N VAL A 461 -5.61 1.63 5.98
CA VAL A 461 -6.03 0.72 4.91
C VAL A 461 -5.66 1.33 3.57
N LEU A 462 -4.92 0.59 2.76
CA LEU A 462 -4.44 1.00 1.45
C LEU A 462 -4.99 0.03 0.39
N PHE A 463 -5.95 0.48 -0.41
CA PHE A 463 -6.47 -0.27 -1.56
C PHE A 463 -5.56 -0.10 -2.77
N TYR A 464 -5.27 -1.20 -3.45
CA TYR A 464 -4.59 -1.22 -4.75
C TYR A 464 -5.63 -1.26 -5.87
N MET A 465 -5.73 -0.18 -6.64
CA MET A 465 -6.70 -0.01 -7.73
C MET A 465 -6.05 -0.12 -9.13
N SER A 466 -4.78 -0.50 -9.14
CA SER A 466 -4.02 -0.93 -10.30
C SER A 466 -2.82 -1.75 -9.84
N GLN A 467 -2.19 -2.44 -10.79
CA GLN A 467 -1.00 -3.24 -10.57
C GLN A 467 0.06 -2.85 -11.60
N PRO A 468 1.06 -2.04 -11.21
CA PRO A 468 2.26 -1.81 -12.02
C PRO A 468 2.91 -3.13 -12.45
N LYS A 469 3.52 -3.12 -13.64
CA LYS A 469 4.26 -4.29 -14.14
C LYS A 469 5.55 -4.48 -13.34
N LYS A 470 6.29 -3.39 -13.10
CA LYS A 470 7.50 -3.35 -12.28
C LYS A 470 7.50 -2.14 -11.36
N GLY A 471 8.13 -2.30 -10.19
CA GLY A 471 8.22 -1.27 -9.16
C GLY A 471 6.90 -1.01 -8.43
N GLY A 472 6.81 0.11 -7.72
CA GLY A 472 5.58 0.52 -7.04
C GLY A 472 5.24 -0.27 -5.76
N LEU A 473 6.18 -1.00 -5.16
CA LEU A 473 5.99 -1.68 -3.87
C LEU A 473 5.60 -0.70 -2.76
N THR A 474 4.90 -1.20 -1.75
CA THR A 474 4.80 -0.54 -0.45
C THR A 474 5.81 -1.21 0.48
N VAL A 475 6.83 -0.48 0.91
CA VAL A 475 7.96 -1.02 1.68
C VAL A 475 7.96 -0.48 3.10
N TYR A 476 8.37 -1.29 4.05
CA TYR A 476 8.53 -0.94 5.45
C TYR A 476 10.03 -0.92 5.76
N THR A 477 10.60 0.27 5.94
CA THR A 477 12.07 0.44 6.02
C THR A 477 12.66 -0.26 7.24
N ASP A 478 12.00 -0.11 8.38
CA ASP A 478 12.51 -0.61 9.67
C ASP A 478 12.22 -2.11 9.85
N LEU A 479 11.22 -2.65 9.14
CA LEU A 479 10.91 -4.08 9.11
C LEU A 479 11.66 -4.84 8.02
N GLU A 480 12.36 -4.12 7.13
CA GLU A 480 13.05 -4.68 5.98
C GLU A 480 12.16 -5.61 5.13
N THR A 481 10.93 -5.21 4.87
CA THR A 481 9.96 -6.00 4.09
C THR A 481 9.16 -5.12 3.14
N GLY A 482 8.47 -5.73 2.18
CA GLY A 482 7.66 -5.03 1.20
C GLY A 482 6.50 -5.86 0.67
N VAL A 483 5.45 -5.15 0.25
CA VAL A 483 4.24 -5.72 -0.34
C VAL A 483 4.08 -5.19 -1.75
N ALA A 484 4.03 -6.10 -2.72
CA ALA A 484 3.75 -5.75 -4.10
C ALA A 484 2.28 -5.36 -4.29
N PRO A 485 1.97 -4.27 -5.02
CA PRO A 485 0.60 -3.90 -5.34
C PRO A 485 -0.06 -4.99 -6.18
N THR A 486 -1.21 -5.47 -5.74
CA THR A 486 -2.05 -6.42 -6.48
C THR A 486 -3.43 -5.79 -6.63
N ILE A 487 -3.93 -5.63 -7.86
CA ILE A 487 -5.24 -4.99 -8.08
C ILE A 487 -6.33 -5.76 -7.31
N HIS A 488 -7.37 -5.04 -6.84
CA HIS A 488 -8.48 -5.57 -6.02
C HIS A 488 -8.17 -5.81 -4.54
N ASP A 489 -6.91 -5.78 -4.14
CA ASP A 489 -6.50 -6.07 -2.78
C ASP A 489 -6.39 -4.80 -1.92
N ALA A 490 -6.43 -4.98 -0.60
CA ALA A 490 -6.16 -3.92 0.37
C ALA A 490 -5.14 -4.35 1.41
N LEU A 491 -4.10 -3.54 1.59
CA LEU A 491 -3.11 -3.67 2.65
C LEU A 491 -3.61 -3.00 3.93
N PHE A 492 -3.40 -3.62 5.08
CA PHE A 492 -3.80 -3.10 6.38
C PHE A 492 -2.71 -3.29 7.43
N TRP A 493 -2.48 -2.27 8.24
CA TRP A 493 -1.64 -2.32 9.43
C TRP A 493 -2.12 -1.32 10.49
N TYR A 494 -1.78 -1.60 11.74
CA TYR A 494 -1.95 -0.64 12.84
C TYR A 494 -0.77 0.32 12.88
N ASN A 495 -1.05 1.61 13.01
CA ASN A 495 -0.03 2.67 13.15
C ASN A 495 0.39 2.85 14.62
N LEU A 496 -0.51 2.52 15.54
CA LEU A 496 -0.31 2.72 16.98
C LEU A 496 -0.34 1.39 17.71
N HIS A 497 0.47 1.30 18.75
CA HIS A 497 0.30 0.32 19.81
C HIS A 497 -1.08 0.49 20.47
N ARG A 498 -1.46 -0.49 21.30
CA ARG A 498 -2.77 -0.45 21.97
C ARG A 498 -2.84 0.57 23.10
N ASP A 499 -1.71 1.08 23.57
CA ASP A 499 -1.63 2.19 24.55
C ASP A 499 -1.68 3.58 23.89
N GLY A 500 -1.79 3.65 22.55
CA GLY A 500 -1.85 4.89 21.78
C GLY A 500 -0.48 5.45 21.38
N GLU A 501 0.62 4.83 21.81
CA GLU A 501 1.97 5.21 21.34
C GLU A 501 2.17 4.75 19.88
N GLY A 502 2.90 5.55 19.11
CA GLY A 502 3.17 5.25 17.71
C GLY A 502 4.14 4.08 17.52
N ASP A 503 3.80 3.14 16.64
CA ASP A 503 4.69 2.02 16.32
C ASP A 503 5.71 2.44 15.26
N MET A 504 6.92 2.75 15.71
CA MET A 504 8.01 3.22 14.85
C MET A 504 8.39 2.21 13.76
N ARG A 505 8.06 0.92 13.92
CA ARG A 505 8.33 -0.10 12.90
C ARG A 505 7.41 0.01 11.68
N THR A 506 6.31 0.75 11.79
CA THR A 506 5.35 0.96 10.70
C THR A 506 5.81 2.03 9.71
N ARG A 507 7.07 2.50 9.84
CA ARG A 507 7.66 3.44 8.90
C ARG A 507 7.65 2.83 7.51
N HIS A 508 6.93 3.46 6.61
CA HIS A 508 6.66 2.90 5.30
C HIS A 508 6.76 3.94 4.18
N ALA A 509 6.94 3.44 2.96
CA ALA A 509 7.14 4.24 1.77
C ALA A 509 6.47 3.60 0.57
N ALA A 510 6.11 4.41 -0.42
CA ALA A 510 5.68 3.92 -1.72
C ALA A 510 6.85 4.03 -2.69
N CYS A 511 7.33 2.90 -3.18
CA CYS A 511 8.41 2.87 -4.16
C CYS A 511 8.03 3.54 -5.48
N PRO A 512 9.00 4.12 -6.19
CA PRO A 512 8.78 4.64 -7.54
C PRO A 512 8.16 3.58 -8.45
N VAL A 513 7.23 3.99 -9.31
CA VAL A 513 6.66 3.11 -10.34
C VAL A 513 7.64 3.05 -11.51
N LEU A 514 8.16 1.85 -11.80
CA LEU A 514 9.12 1.68 -12.89
C LEU A 514 8.39 1.56 -14.23
N THR A 515 7.39 0.68 -14.32
CA THR A 515 6.57 0.53 -15.52
C THR A 515 5.10 0.28 -15.19
N GLY A 516 4.20 0.96 -15.91
CA GLY A 516 2.74 0.92 -15.71
C GLY A 516 2.23 2.08 -14.88
N VAL A 517 0.99 1.96 -14.38
CA VAL A 517 0.31 3.02 -13.62
C VAL A 517 -0.02 2.53 -12.23
N LYS A 518 0.19 3.38 -11.22
CA LYS A 518 -0.19 3.11 -9.82
C LYS A 518 -1.31 4.03 -9.37
N TRP A 519 -2.45 3.41 -9.08
CA TRP A 519 -3.61 4.00 -8.43
C TRP A 519 -3.81 3.31 -7.10
N VAL A 520 -3.91 4.11 -6.05
CA VAL A 520 -4.19 3.59 -4.72
C VAL A 520 -5.23 4.45 -4.02
N SER A 521 -5.86 3.87 -3.00
CA SER A 521 -6.75 4.62 -2.14
C SER A 521 -6.43 4.36 -0.66
N ASN A 522 -6.18 5.43 0.08
CA ASN A 522 -5.88 5.40 1.51
C ASN A 522 -7.13 5.72 2.33
N LYS A 523 -7.29 4.99 3.42
CA LYS A 523 -8.24 5.28 4.50
C LYS A 523 -7.49 5.24 5.82
N TRP A 524 -7.55 6.36 6.55
CA TRP A 524 -7.01 6.45 7.90
C TRP A 524 -8.13 6.40 8.92
N ILE A 525 -7.97 5.52 9.90
CA ILE A 525 -8.92 5.31 10.99
C ILE A 525 -8.36 5.97 12.24
N HIS A 526 -9.18 6.67 13.00
CA HIS A 526 -8.75 7.39 14.20
C HIS A 526 -9.06 6.63 15.49
N GLU A 527 -8.35 6.99 16.57
CA GLU A 527 -8.53 6.39 17.91
C GLU A 527 -9.91 6.64 18.52
N ARG A 528 -10.53 7.80 18.25
CA ARG A 528 -11.84 8.14 18.81
C ARG A 528 -12.92 7.18 18.31
N GLY A 529 -13.73 6.66 19.23
CA GLY A 529 -14.75 5.66 18.95
C GLY A 529 -14.24 4.21 19.02
N GLN A 530 -12.94 4.00 19.26
CA GLN A 530 -12.35 2.67 19.38
C GLN A 530 -12.18 2.20 20.83
N GLU A 531 -12.57 2.99 21.83
CA GLU A 531 -12.23 2.79 23.25
C GLU A 531 -12.71 1.44 23.78
N PHE A 532 -13.85 0.96 23.28
CA PHE A 532 -14.43 -0.34 23.62
C PHE A 532 -14.15 -1.43 22.59
N ILE A 533 -13.69 -1.07 21.39
CA ILE A 533 -13.38 -1.99 20.30
C ILE A 533 -11.94 -2.51 20.42
N ARG A 534 -11.00 -1.62 20.74
CA ARG A 534 -9.57 -1.90 20.87
C ARG A 534 -9.05 -1.36 22.20
N PRO A 535 -9.38 -2.02 23.33
CA PRO A 535 -9.00 -1.53 24.65
C PRO A 535 -7.49 -1.60 24.88
N CYS A 536 -6.98 -0.63 25.64
CA CYS A 536 -5.58 -0.57 26.04
C CYS A 536 -5.21 -1.75 26.96
N PRO A 537 -3.99 -2.29 26.84
CA PRO A 537 -3.53 -3.37 27.69
C PRO A 537 -3.08 -2.82 29.04
N LEU A 538 -3.09 -3.66 30.07
CA LEU A 538 -2.61 -3.28 31.41
C LEU A 538 -1.08 -3.09 31.47
N LYS A 539 -0.34 -3.53 30.45
CA LYS A 539 1.13 -3.43 30.36
C LYS A 539 1.52 -2.67 29.10
N GLN A 540 2.43 -1.72 29.28
CA GLN A 540 3.01 -0.94 28.19
C GLN A 540 3.76 -1.86 27.21
N GLY A 541 3.58 -1.64 25.91
CA GLY A 541 4.21 -2.47 24.86
C GLY A 541 3.61 -3.86 24.66
N ALA A 542 2.45 -4.17 25.25
CA ALA A 542 1.74 -5.41 24.91
C ALA A 542 1.20 -5.32 23.48
N ASN A 543 1.72 -6.17 22.60
CA ASN A 543 1.40 -6.18 21.18
C ASN A 543 -0.01 -6.74 20.90
N GLU A 544 -0.44 -6.69 19.63
CA GLU A 544 -1.64 -7.38 19.15
C GLU A 544 -1.50 -8.89 19.38
N GLN A 545 -1.86 -9.33 20.58
CA GLN A 545 -1.87 -10.74 20.91
C GLN A 545 -3.22 -11.29 20.50
N PHE A 546 -3.23 -12.22 19.54
CA PHE A 546 -4.34 -13.15 19.40
C PHE A 546 -4.67 -13.71 20.79
N ALA A 547 -5.95 -13.78 21.17
CA ALA A 547 -6.35 -14.09 22.55
C ALA A 547 -5.63 -15.32 23.14
N VAL A 548 -5.28 -16.29 22.29
CA VAL A 548 -4.49 -17.48 22.64
C VAL A 548 -3.04 -17.15 23.04
N MET A 549 -2.35 -16.29 22.28
CA MET A 549 -0.98 -15.85 22.60
C MET A 549 -0.94 -14.96 23.85
N HIS A 550 -1.95 -14.11 24.05
CA HIS A 550 -2.04 -13.27 25.26
C HIS A 550 -2.11 -14.14 26.52
N VAL A 551 -2.93 -15.19 26.49
CA VAL A 551 -3.08 -16.17 27.55
C VAL A 551 -1.75 -16.88 27.85
N CYS A 552 -0.99 -17.25 26.82
CA CYS A 552 0.34 -17.86 26.97
C CYS A 552 1.40 -16.89 27.51
N ASP A 553 1.43 -15.64 27.05
CA ASP A 553 2.43 -14.65 27.46
C ASP A 553 2.17 -14.13 28.87
N VAL A 554 0.90 -13.92 29.25
CA VAL A 554 0.51 -13.60 30.63
C VAL A 554 0.93 -14.72 31.57
N ALA A 555 0.71 -15.99 31.19
CA ALA A 555 1.18 -17.13 31.97
C ALA A 555 2.71 -17.16 32.13
N ALA A 556 3.45 -16.85 31.06
CA ALA A 556 4.91 -16.79 31.07
C ALA A 556 5.45 -15.65 31.95
N GLN A 557 4.81 -14.48 31.91
CA GLN A 557 5.23 -13.32 32.69
C GLN A 557 4.92 -13.50 34.18
N TRP A 558 3.78 -14.11 34.51
CA TRP A 558 3.38 -14.39 35.88
C TRP A 558 4.33 -15.40 36.56
N ARG A 559 4.80 -16.41 35.80
CA ARG A 559 5.89 -17.31 36.20
C ARG A 559 7.19 -16.58 36.54
N LYS A 560 7.58 -15.61 35.71
CA LYS A 560 8.84 -14.87 35.86
C LYS A 560 8.85 -14.04 37.13
N GLU A 561 7.75 -13.34 37.41
CA GLU A 561 7.64 -12.34 38.47
C GLU A 561 7.39 -12.96 39.85
N PHE A 562 6.48 -13.94 39.93
CA PHE A 562 6.06 -14.48 41.22
C PHE A 562 6.72 -15.80 41.57
N LYS A 563 7.53 -16.37 40.66
CA LYS A 563 8.09 -17.73 40.78
C LYS A 563 7.00 -18.75 41.16
N LYS A 564 5.79 -18.48 40.68
CA LYS A 564 4.55 -19.22 40.92
C LYS A 564 3.88 -19.42 39.58
N ASP A 565 3.40 -20.62 39.32
CA ASP A 565 2.79 -20.96 38.05
C ASP A 565 1.38 -20.37 37.92
N ALA A 566 1.09 -19.90 36.71
CA ALA A 566 -0.26 -19.55 36.28
C ALA A 566 -1.01 -20.83 35.87
N ILE A 567 -2.14 -21.12 36.53
CA ILE A 567 -3.04 -22.21 36.13
C ILE A 567 -4.02 -21.66 35.11
N ILE A 568 -3.93 -22.12 33.86
CA ILE A 568 -4.94 -21.85 32.83
C ILE A 568 -5.58 -23.20 32.48
N ASP A 569 -6.65 -23.53 33.20
CA ASP A 569 -7.39 -24.78 33.04
C ASP A 569 -8.34 -24.66 31.83
N LEU A 570 -7.83 -24.92 30.63
CA LEU A 570 -8.64 -25.08 29.43
C LEU A 570 -9.20 -26.51 29.41
N LYS A 571 -10.28 -26.75 30.14
CA LYS A 571 -11.04 -28.00 30.06
C LYS A 571 -12.38 -27.76 29.37
N ILE A 572 -12.93 -28.82 28.78
CA ILE A 572 -14.34 -29.12 28.47
C ILE A 572 -14.71 -29.22 26.97
N VAL A 573 -15.43 -30.30 26.62
CA VAL A 573 -16.10 -30.54 25.32
C VAL A 573 -17.59 -30.82 25.58
N SER A 574 -18.49 -30.09 24.91
CA SER A 574 -19.90 -30.43 24.72
C SER A 574 -20.27 -30.26 23.25
N VAL A 575 -21.01 -31.19 22.69
CA VAL A 575 -21.82 -30.93 21.49
C VAL A 575 -23.10 -31.70 21.75
N LEU A 576 -24.14 -31.00 22.20
CA LEU A 576 -25.49 -31.56 22.23
C LEU A 576 -26.05 -31.58 20.81
N PRO A 577 -26.83 -32.59 20.40
CA PRO A 577 -27.78 -32.41 19.32
C PRO A 577 -28.96 -31.58 19.89
N ILE A 578 -29.03 -30.30 19.53
CA ILE A 578 -30.16 -29.43 19.84
C ILE A 578 -31.37 -29.91 19.04
N VAL A 579 -32.39 -30.42 19.73
CA VAL A 579 -33.76 -30.35 19.20
C VAL A 579 -34.35 -29.03 19.72
N SER A 580 -34.79 -28.22 18.76
CA SER A 580 -35.60 -27.00 18.86
C SER A 580 -34.94 -25.70 19.37
N VAL A 581 -34.90 -24.76 18.41
CA VAL A 581 -34.80 -23.29 18.47
C VAL A 581 -33.40 -22.64 18.44
N LEU A 582 -33.15 -21.95 17.30
CA LEU A 582 -32.09 -20.99 16.92
C LEU A 582 -30.79 -21.52 16.26
N PRO A 583 -30.29 -20.83 15.21
CA PRO A 583 -29.19 -21.30 14.37
C PRO A 583 -27.84 -20.89 14.99
N VAL A 584 -27.01 -21.88 15.35
CA VAL A 584 -25.61 -21.62 15.73
C VAL A 584 -24.70 -22.19 14.64
N VAL A 585 -23.93 -21.28 14.07
CA VAL A 585 -23.03 -21.46 12.94
C VAL A 585 -21.70 -22.05 13.42
N ILE A 586 -21.22 -23.07 12.70
CA ILE A 586 -19.92 -23.74 12.90
C ILE A 586 -18.88 -23.10 11.95
N VAL A 587 -17.67 -22.78 12.42
CA VAL A 587 -16.50 -22.47 11.58
C VAL A 587 -15.23 -23.15 12.14
N PRO A 588 -14.42 -23.84 11.29
CA PRO A 588 -13.14 -24.44 11.68
C PRO A 588 -11.89 -23.73 11.08
N GLU A 589 -10.72 -23.76 11.74
CA GLU A 589 -9.36 -24.05 11.19
C GLU A 589 -8.35 -24.24 12.37
N LEU A 590 -7.38 -25.18 12.43
CA LEU A 590 -6.79 -26.17 11.51
C LEU A 590 -7.08 -27.62 11.99
N PHE A 591 -6.98 -28.63 11.11
CA PHE A 591 -7.25 -30.06 11.43
C PHE A 591 -8.66 -30.30 11.97
N VAL A 592 -9.69 -30.26 11.10
CA VAL A 592 -11.12 -30.37 11.49
C VAL A 592 -11.37 -29.60 12.79
N ALA A 593 -11.23 -28.28 12.76
CA ALA A 593 -11.41 -27.48 13.97
C ALA A 593 -12.85 -27.61 14.45
N THR A 594 -13.03 -28.55 15.35
CA THR A 594 -14.30 -28.91 15.92
C THR A 594 -14.52 -27.96 17.08
N PRO A 595 -15.65 -27.24 17.15
CA PRO A 595 -15.94 -26.38 18.28
C PRO A 595 -15.75 -27.13 19.61
N LEU A 596 -14.96 -26.54 20.49
CA LEU A 596 -14.72 -27.04 21.84
C LEU A 596 -15.67 -26.32 22.82
N ILE A 597 -16.83 -26.90 23.13
CA ILE A 597 -17.78 -26.27 24.07
C ILE A 597 -17.39 -26.59 25.50
N VAL A 598 -17.29 -25.55 26.32
CA VAL A 598 -16.69 -25.63 27.64
C VAL A 598 -17.67 -25.30 28.80
N PHE A 599 -18.02 -26.27 29.66
CA PHE A 599 -18.82 -26.10 30.89
C PHE A 599 -17.97 -25.66 32.10
N THR A 600 -17.55 -24.40 32.11
CA THR A 600 -16.51 -23.90 33.04
C THR A 600 -16.80 -24.18 34.53
N PRO A 601 -15.78 -24.53 35.32
CA PRO A 601 -15.96 -24.80 36.74
C PRO A 601 -16.27 -23.51 37.52
N LYS A 602 -17.16 -23.62 38.51
CA LYS A 602 -17.33 -22.63 39.59
C LYS A 602 -16.77 -23.16 40.90
N PHE A 603 -17.28 -24.32 41.32
CA PHE A 603 -16.88 -25.00 42.56
C PHE A 603 -15.43 -25.51 42.53
N LEU A 604 -14.99 -26.05 41.39
CA LEU A 604 -13.69 -26.72 41.30
C LEU A 604 -12.49 -25.76 41.31
N LEU A 605 -12.71 -24.45 41.08
CA LEU A 605 -11.63 -23.45 41.07
C LEU A 605 -10.84 -23.40 42.39
N ARG A 606 -11.46 -23.83 43.49
CA ARG A 606 -10.85 -23.80 44.84
C ARG A 606 -10.98 -25.13 45.58
N HIS A 607 -11.47 -26.19 44.92
CA HIS A 607 -11.72 -27.45 45.60
C HIS A 607 -10.39 -28.17 45.92
N PRO A 608 -10.13 -28.62 47.16
CA PRO A 608 -8.83 -29.17 47.54
C PRO A 608 -8.38 -30.40 46.74
N LEU A 609 -9.34 -31.23 46.31
CA LEU A 609 -9.07 -32.42 45.48
C LEU A 609 -8.93 -32.10 43.99
N ALA A 610 -9.34 -30.91 43.53
CA ALA A 610 -9.25 -30.50 42.14
C ALA A 610 -7.90 -29.83 41.84
N LYS A 611 -6.82 -30.58 42.05
CA LYS A 611 -5.43 -30.17 41.81
C LYS A 611 -4.73 -31.20 40.94
N SER A 612 -3.75 -30.77 40.17
CA SER A 612 -2.94 -31.65 39.31
C SER A 612 -1.46 -31.42 39.59
N PRO A 613 -0.65 -32.48 39.63
CA PRO A 613 0.81 -32.39 39.73
C PRO A 613 1.41 -31.82 38.43
N ILE A 614 2.61 -31.23 38.49
CA ILE A 614 3.20 -30.52 37.33
C ILE A 614 3.60 -31.48 36.21
N GLU A 615 3.93 -32.72 36.58
CA GLU A 615 4.34 -33.81 35.71
C GLU A 615 3.27 -34.13 34.67
N ASP A 616 1.99 -33.91 35.00
CA ASP A 616 0.85 -34.11 34.08
C ASP A 616 0.87 -33.12 32.90
N PHE A 617 1.70 -32.07 32.94
CA PHE A 617 1.78 -31.01 31.91
C PHE A 617 3.14 -30.97 31.17
N LEU A 618 4.05 -31.90 31.47
CA LEU A 618 5.36 -31.95 30.81
C LEU A 618 5.27 -32.55 29.40
N PRO A 619 6.24 -32.26 28.50
CA PRO A 619 6.28 -32.89 27.19
C PRO A 619 6.22 -34.42 27.28
N GLY A 620 5.33 -35.02 26.48
CA GLY A 620 5.04 -36.46 26.52
C GLY A 620 3.69 -36.81 27.17
N THR A 621 3.01 -35.86 27.81
CA THR A 621 1.63 -36.03 28.27
C THR A 621 0.61 -35.54 27.25
N SER A 622 -0.65 -35.99 27.38
CA SER A 622 -1.74 -35.59 26.49
C SER A 622 -3.09 -35.60 27.22
N PHE A 623 -4.11 -34.97 26.61
CA PHE A 623 -5.46 -34.96 27.15
C PHE A 623 -6.03 -36.38 27.27
N ARG A 624 -6.50 -36.73 28.48
CA ARG A 624 -7.13 -38.01 28.76
C ARG A 624 -8.65 -37.92 28.54
N ARG A 625 -9.13 -38.62 27.50
CA ARG A 625 -10.57 -38.64 27.13
C ARG A 625 -11.48 -39.22 28.22
N ALA A 626 -10.94 -40.11 29.04
CA ALA A 626 -11.51 -40.51 30.32
C ALA A 626 -10.38 -40.70 31.35
N ILE A 627 -10.65 -40.38 32.60
CA ILE A 627 -9.76 -40.64 33.74
C ILE A 627 -10.29 -41.89 34.43
N THR A 628 -9.53 -42.98 34.29
CA THR A 628 -9.84 -44.30 34.84
C THR A 628 -9.50 -44.39 36.32
N GLU A 629 -10.07 -45.39 37.02
CA GLU A 629 -9.75 -45.66 38.42
C GLU A 629 -8.31 -46.16 38.56
N ASP A 630 -7.52 -45.50 39.41
CA ASP A 630 -6.13 -45.84 39.74
C ASP A 630 -5.93 -46.20 41.23
N GLY A 631 -7.01 -46.18 42.03
CA GLY A 631 -7.01 -46.55 43.45
C GLY A 631 -7.18 -48.05 43.71
N SER A 632 -7.61 -48.39 44.93
CA SER A 632 -7.64 -49.77 45.42
C SER A 632 -8.57 -50.71 44.63
N ALA A 633 -9.71 -50.22 44.11
CA ALA A 633 -10.56 -50.94 43.16
C ALA A 633 -9.82 -51.41 41.90
N SER A 634 -8.80 -50.68 41.44
CA SER A 634 -7.99 -51.07 40.27
C SER A 634 -7.11 -52.29 40.54
N ASN A 635 -6.72 -52.53 41.79
CA ASN A 635 -5.85 -53.64 42.19
C ASN A 635 -6.59 -54.98 42.28
N ASN A 636 -7.91 -54.97 42.51
CA ASN A 636 -8.75 -56.18 42.50
C ASN A 636 -10.04 -55.96 41.68
N PRO A 637 -9.94 -55.94 40.33
CA PRO A 637 -11.10 -55.69 39.48
C PRO A 637 -12.24 -56.70 39.64
N SER A 638 -11.94 -57.95 40.01
CA SER A 638 -12.94 -58.99 40.26
C SER A 638 -13.79 -58.75 41.51
N GLY A 639 -13.27 -57.99 42.48
CA GLY A 639 -13.97 -57.63 43.72
C GLY A 639 -14.86 -56.39 43.61
N VAL A 640 -14.82 -55.70 42.47
CA VAL A 640 -15.62 -54.49 42.25
C VAL A 640 -17.07 -54.87 41.93
N GLU A 641 -18.00 -54.39 42.76
CA GLU A 641 -19.44 -54.60 42.63
C GLU A 641 -20.10 -53.56 41.69
N ARG A 642 -19.55 -52.34 41.63
CA ARG A 642 -20.13 -51.22 40.86
C ARG A 642 -19.06 -50.46 40.09
N LEU A 643 -19.29 -50.25 38.80
CA LEU A 643 -18.47 -49.41 37.93
C LEU A 643 -19.28 -48.15 37.60
N VAL A 644 -18.90 -47.03 38.23
CA VAL A 644 -19.61 -45.76 38.15
C VAL A 644 -18.92 -44.84 37.16
N PHE A 645 -19.61 -44.50 36.08
CA PHE A 645 -19.20 -43.47 35.14
C PHE A 645 -19.86 -42.14 35.50
N CYS A 646 -19.10 -41.06 35.55
CA CYS A 646 -19.63 -39.71 35.75
C CYS A 646 -18.88 -38.68 34.90
N SER A 647 -19.39 -37.46 34.83
CA SER A 647 -18.74 -36.32 34.16
C SER A 647 -18.71 -35.11 35.09
N GLY A 648 -17.64 -34.31 35.01
CA GLY A 648 -17.52 -33.05 35.73
C GLY A 648 -17.39 -33.18 37.25
N LYS A 649 -17.92 -32.18 37.98
CA LYS A 649 -17.64 -32.00 39.41
C LYS A 649 -18.21 -33.08 40.33
N LEU A 650 -19.26 -33.79 39.91
CA LEU A 650 -19.90 -34.83 40.71
C LEU A 650 -18.91 -35.92 41.13
N TYR A 651 -17.86 -36.16 40.33
CA TYR A 651 -16.77 -37.06 40.66
C TYR A 651 -16.22 -36.86 42.07
N TYR A 652 -15.97 -35.62 42.47
CA TYR A 652 -15.35 -35.33 43.76
C TYR A 652 -16.30 -35.63 44.92
N GLU A 653 -17.60 -35.41 44.73
CA GLU A 653 -18.63 -35.74 45.71
C GLU A 653 -18.76 -37.27 45.86
N ILE A 654 -18.78 -38.01 44.74
CA ILE A 654 -18.83 -39.48 44.74
C ILE A 654 -17.59 -40.08 45.43
N VAL A 655 -16.39 -39.61 45.08
CA VAL A 655 -15.15 -40.13 45.67
C VAL A 655 -15.06 -39.81 47.16
N SER A 656 -15.50 -38.62 47.58
CA SER A 656 -15.53 -38.27 48.99
C SER A 656 -16.50 -39.16 49.76
N GLU A 657 -17.71 -39.36 49.24
CA GLU A 657 -18.72 -40.17 49.93
C GLU A 657 -18.40 -41.67 49.91
N ARG A 658 -17.82 -42.17 48.81
CA ARG A 658 -17.25 -43.53 48.71
C ARG A 658 -16.22 -43.77 49.82
N ARG A 659 -15.31 -42.82 50.03
CA ARG A 659 -14.29 -42.88 51.09
C ARG A 659 -14.90 -42.81 52.49
N ASN A 660 -15.88 -41.94 52.70
CA ASN A 660 -16.57 -41.82 53.99
C ASN A 660 -17.26 -43.13 54.41
N GLN A 661 -17.65 -43.97 53.45
CA GLN A 661 -18.32 -45.24 53.67
C GLN A 661 -17.39 -46.47 53.52
N CYS A 662 -16.08 -46.26 53.32
CA CYS A 662 -15.08 -47.33 53.13
C CYS A 662 -15.41 -48.29 51.97
N LEU A 663 -15.85 -47.75 50.83
CA LEU A 663 -16.30 -48.51 49.65
C LEU A 663 -15.30 -48.46 48.48
N GLU A 664 -14.06 -48.02 48.70
CA GLU A 664 -13.06 -47.84 47.64
C GLU A 664 -12.68 -49.13 46.91
N ASP A 665 -12.73 -50.29 47.58
CA ASP A 665 -12.44 -51.60 46.98
C ASP A 665 -13.62 -52.16 46.17
N LYS A 666 -14.84 -51.70 46.47
CA LYS A 666 -16.09 -52.23 45.92
C LYS A 666 -16.63 -51.41 44.76
N ILE A 667 -16.25 -50.14 44.66
CA ILE A 667 -16.81 -49.19 43.69
C ILE A 667 -15.66 -48.53 42.94
N ALA A 668 -15.54 -48.81 41.64
CA ALA A 668 -14.64 -48.09 40.75
C ALA A 668 -15.34 -46.86 40.16
N VAL A 669 -14.66 -45.72 40.11
CA VAL A 669 -15.22 -44.48 39.55
C VAL A 669 -14.39 -44.02 38.36
N VAL A 670 -15.02 -43.94 37.19
CA VAL A 670 -14.40 -43.48 35.94
C VAL A 670 -15.02 -42.15 35.55
N ARG A 671 -14.18 -41.15 35.28
CA ARG A 671 -14.61 -39.82 34.88
C ARG A 671 -14.47 -39.64 33.38
N VAL A 672 -15.59 -39.43 32.70
CA VAL A 672 -15.65 -39.21 31.26
C VAL A 672 -15.45 -37.72 30.98
N GLU A 673 -14.23 -37.36 30.60
CA GLU A 673 -13.84 -35.96 30.35
C GLU A 673 -14.25 -35.50 28.94
N GLN A 674 -14.26 -36.41 27.96
CA GLN A 674 -14.74 -36.16 26.61
C GLN A 674 -16.03 -36.93 26.34
N LEU A 675 -17.15 -36.22 26.23
CA LEU A 675 -18.44 -36.84 25.87
C LEU A 675 -18.56 -37.08 24.35
N SER A 676 -18.05 -36.15 23.53
CA SER A 676 -18.11 -36.24 22.06
C SER A 676 -16.79 -35.78 21.43
N PRO A 677 -16.19 -36.52 20.48
CA PRO A 677 -16.53 -37.88 20.08
C PRO A 677 -16.49 -38.85 21.28
N PHE A 678 -17.45 -39.77 21.34
CA PHE A 678 -17.61 -40.65 22.50
C PHE A 678 -16.45 -41.67 22.59
N PRO A 679 -15.78 -41.82 23.73
CA PRO A 679 -14.53 -42.59 23.85
C PRO A 679 -14.80 -44.10 24.02
N TYR A 680 -15.34 -44.74 22.98
CA TYR A 680 -15.73 -46.15 23.00
C TYR A 680 -14.61 -47.09 23.43
N ASP A 681 -13.40 -46.88 22.91
CA ASP A 681 -12.21 -47.69 23.18
C ASP A 681 -11.84 -47.70 24.67
N VAL A 682 -11.81 -46.54 25.31
CA VAL A 682 -11.45 -46.42 26.74
C VAL A 682 -12.56 -46.98 27.64
N LEU A 683 -13.82 -46.63 27.37
CA LEU A 683 -14.94 -47.03 28.22
C LEU A 683 -15.24 -48.53 28.10
N MET A 684 -15.09 -49.11 26.90
CA MET A 684 -15.24 -50.54 26.70
C MET A 684 -14.10 -51.32 27.37
N ALA A 685 -12.86 -50.82 27.32
CA ALA A 685 -11.73 -51.43 28.02
C ALA A 685 -11.97 -51.47 29.55
N GLU A 686 -12.46 -50.37 30.14
CA GLU A 686 -12.80 -50.34 31.57
C GLU A 686 -13.97 -51.28 31.90
N CYS A 687 -15.00 -51.36 31.05
CA CYS A 687 -16.07 -52.33 31.27
C CYS A 687 -15.57 -53.78 31.23
N ASN A 688 -14.62 -54.10 30.33
CA ASN A 688 -14.01 -55.43 30.26
C ASN A 688 -13.07 -55.72 31.44
N LYS A 689 -12.43 -54.70 32.01
CA LYS A 689 -11.61 -54.83 33.22
C LYS A 689 -12.45 -55.22 34.43
N TYR A 690 -13.64 -54.63 34.59
CA TYR A 690 -14.55 -54.88 35.71
C TYR A 690 -15.77 -55.71 35.25
N THR A 691 -15.55 -57.01 34.99
CA THR A 691 -16.58 -57.90 34.39
C THR A 691 -17.79 -58.15 35.29
N ASN A 692 -17.58 -58.29 36.61
CA ASN A 692 -18.63 -58.60 37.59
C ASN A 692 -19.42 -57.37 38.06
N ALA A 693 -18.96 -56.16 37.74
CA ALA A 693 -19.53 -54.94 38.28
C ALA A 693 -20.84 -54.54 37.57
N LYS A 694 -21.81 -53.99 38.29
CA LYS A 694 -22.96 -53.30 37.67
C LYS A 694 -22.50 -51.97 37.09
N VAL A 695 -22.82 -51.70 35.82
CA VAL A 695 -22.43 -50.46 35.14
C VAL A 695 -23.45 -49.36 35.42
N ILE A 696 -22.98 -48.24 35.96
CA ILE A 696 -23.82 -47.13 36.42
C ILE A 696 -23.36 -45.83 35.75
N TRP A 697 -24.30 -45.03 35.24
CA TRP A 697 -24.06 -43.62 34.88
C TRP A 697 -24.60 -42.71 35.97
N ALA A 698 -23.71 -41.94 36.59
CA ALA A 698 -24.01 -40.98 37.64
C ALA A 698 -23.97 -39.54 37.13
N GLN A 699 -25.02 -38.76 37.39
CA GLN A 699 -25.04 -37.33 37.08
C GLN A 699 -25.88 -36.54 38.09
N GLU A 700 -25.56 -35.26 38.27
CA GLU A 700 -26.32 -34.41 39.18
C GLU A 700 -27.52 -33.78 38.45
N GLU A 701 -27.42 -33.55 37.15
CA GLU A 701 -28.49 -32.99 36.36
C GLU A 701 -29.73 -33.91 36.35
N HIS A 702 -30.93 -33.32 36.22
CA HIS A 702 -32.18 -34.07 36.04
C HIS A 702 -32.09 -35.03 34.84
N LYS A 703 -32.81 -36.16 34.89
CA LYS A 703 -32.71 -37.24 33.88
C LYS A 703 -32.96 -36.79 32.43
N ASN A 704 -33.79 -35.77 32.25
CA ASN A 704 -34.08 -35.14 30.95
C ASN A 704 -33.08 -34.04 30.56
N MET A 705 -31.97 -33.91 31.31
CA MET A 705 -30.89 -32.93 31.15
C MET A 705 -29.53 -33.64 31.31
N GLY A 706 -28.44 -32.87 31.25
CA GLY A 706 -27.09 -33.41 31.37
C GLY A 706 -26.75 -34.35 30.21
N ALA A 707 -25.90 -35.33 30.49
CA ALA A 707 -25.35 -36.21 29.46
C ALA A 707 -26.17 -37.50 29.25
N TRP A 708 -27.09 -37.84 30.15
CA TRP A 708 -27.79 -39.14 30.16
C TRP A 708 -28.38 -39.54 28.79
N ALA A 709 -29.20 -38.69 28.18
CA ALA A 709 -29.84 -38.98 26.90
C ALA A 709 -28.83 -39.19 25.76
N PHE A 710 -27.64 -38.62 25.87
CA PHE A 710 -26.56 -38.78 24.90
C PHE A 710 -25.76 -40.08 25.13
N VAL A 711 -25.39 -40.36 26.38
CA VAL A 711 -24.50 -41.50 26.70
C VAL A 711 -25.24 -42.83 26.75
N GLN A 712 -26.51 -42.85 27.17
CA GLN A 712 -27.30 -44.08 27.31
C GLN A 712 -27.29 -44.96 26.05
N PRO A 713 -27.70 -44.47 24.85
CA PRO A 713 -27.71 -45.30 23.65
C PRO A 713 -26.30 -45.75 23.22
N ARG A 714 -25.25 -44.96 23.55
CA ARG A 714 -23.86 -45.26 23.19
C ARG A 714 -23.23 -46.31 24.09
N PHE A 715 -23.54 -46.30 25.38
CA PHE A 715 -23.17 -47.39 26.28
C PHE A 715 -23.90 -48.69 25.91
N LEU A 716 -25.20 -48.61 25.63
CA LEU A 716 -25.99 -49.80 25.27
C LEU A 716 -25.51 -50.46 23.97
N SER A 717 -24.86 -49.74 23.04
CA SER A 717 -24.38 -50.31 21.78
C SER A 717 -23.29 -51.37 21.97
N PHE A 718 -22.45 -51.25 23.01
CA PHE A 718 -21.42 -52.24 23.33
C PHE A 718 -21.74 -53.08 24.57
N LEU A 719 -22.46 -52.55 25.56
CA LEU A 719 -22.85 -53.34 26.74
C LEU A 719 -23.79 -54.50 26.41
N LYS A 720 -24.66 -54.36 25.39
CA LYS A 720 -25.49 -55.48 24.89
C LYS A 720 -24.65 -56.68 24.43
N GLN A 721 -23.50 -56.43 23.81
CA GLN A 721 -22.58 -57.49 23.37
C GLN A 721 -21.93 -58.21 24.55
N LEU A 722 -21.77 -57.50 25.68
CA LEU A 722 -21.26 -58.05 26.93
C LEU A 722 -22.35 -58.67 27.81
N GLY A 723 -23.61 -58.71 27.37
CA GLY A 723 -24.74 -59.20 28.17
C GLY A 723 -25.03 -58.35 29.41
N ARG A 724 -24.65 -57.06 29.41
CA ARG A 724 -24.76 -56.15 30.56
C ARG A 724 -25.68 -54.97 30.26
N GLY A 725 -26.31 -54.43 31.31
CA GLY A 725 -27.15 -53.23 31.24
C GLY A 725 -26.45 -51.98 31.79
N LEU A 726 -27.01 -50.80 31.48
CA LEU A 726 -26.60 -49.51 32.06
C LEU A 726 -27.66 -49.01 33.03
N THR A 727 -27.28 -48.75 34.28
CA THR A 727 -28.17 -48.21 35.32
C THR A 727 -28.00 -46.71 35.47
N TYR A 728 -29.10 -45.96 35.56
CA TYR A 728 -29.08 -44.52 35.80
C TYR A 728 -29.08 -44.21 37.30
N ALA A 729 -28.16 -43.35 37.74
CA ALA A 729 -28.13 -42.77 39.08
C ALA A 729 -28.07 -41.24 39.00
N GLY A 730 -29.21 -40.57 39.08
CA GLY A 730 -29.28 -39.12 39.00
C GLY A 730 -30.66 -38.59 39.38
N ARG A 731 -30.85 -37.27 39.34
CA ARG A 731 -32.13 -36.63 39.68
C ARG A 731 -33.25 -37.09 38.73
N THR A 732 -34.49 -37.15 39.22
CA THR A 732 -35.69 -37.45 38.41
C THR A 732 -35.91 -36.39 37.31
N PRO A 733 -36.74 -36.61 36.28
CA PRO A 733 -37.04 -35.57 35.30
C PRO A 733 -37.65 -34.31 35.94
N SER A 734 -37.31 -33.12 35.43
CA SER A 734 -37.85 -31.84 35.89
C SER A 734 -38.04 -30.86 34.73
N ALA A 735 -39.02 -29.96 34.86
CA ALA A 735 -39.22 -28.86 33.91
C ALA A 735 -38.25 -27.69 34.13
N SER A 736 -37.62 -27.61 35.31
CA SER A 736 -36.65 -26.57 35.68
C SER A 736 -35.22 -27.13 35.70
N LEU A 737 -34.23 -26.27 35.42
CA LEU A 737 -32.81 -26.63 35.45
C LEU A 737 -32.37 -27.15 36.82
N ALA A 738 -32.87 -26.52 37.89
CA ALA A 738 -32.64 -26.87 39.28
C ALA A 738 -33.86 -26.48 40.13
N THR A 739 -34.03 -27.12 41.28
CA THR A 739 -34.99 -26.64 42.29
C THR A 739 -34.49 -25.34 42.93
N GLY A 740 -35.39 -24.35 43.06
CA GLY A 740 -35.09 -23.09 43.74
C GLY A 740 -35.10 -23.20 45.28
N ASN A 741 -35.47 -24.36 45.82
CA ASN A 741 -35.54 -24.62 47.26
C ASN A 741 -34.30 -25.39 47.74
N LYS A 742 -33.55 -24.80 48.68
CA LYS A 742 -32.32 -25.39 49.24
C LYS A 742 -32.54 -26.75 49.90
N TYR A 743 -33.66 -26.96 50.60
CA TYR A 743 -33.96 -28.23 51.27
C TYR A 743 -34.22 -29.33 50.24
N THR A 744 -35.04 -29.04 49.23
CA THR A 744 -35.28 -29.96 48.12
C THR A 744 -33.98 -30.29 47.38
N HIS A 745 -33.14 -29.29 47.12
CA HIS A 745 -31.84 -29.49 46.48
C HIS A 745 -30.94 -30.44 47.28
N GLY A 746 -30.86 -30.23 48.60
CA GLY A 746 -30.09 -31.10 49.50
C GLY A 746 -30.61 -32.54 49.52
N ARG A 747 -31.94 -32.72 49.54
CA ARG A 747 -32.57 -34.05 49.47
C ARG A 747 -32.25 -34.75 48.14
N GLU A 748 -32.41 -34.06 47.01
CA GLU A 748 -32.08 -34.60 45.69
C GLU A 748 -30.60 -35.02 45.58
N THR A 749 -29.67 -34.22 46.13
CA THR A 749 -28.24 -34.58 46.14
C THR A 749 -28.00 -35.86 46.94
N ALA A 750 -28.64 -36.00 48.11
CA ALA A 750 -28.53 -37.21 48.93
C ALA A 750 -29.11 -38.45 48.21
N GLU A 751 -30.25 -38.30 47.54
CA GLU A 751 -30.86 -39.37 46.72
C GLU A 751 -29.94 -39.81 45.57
N VAL A 752 -29.23 -38.89 44.92
CA VAL A 752 -28.22 -39.23 43.90
C VAL A 752 -27.09 -40.05 44.50
N MET A 753 -26.53 -39.64 45.65
CA MET A 753 -25.44 -40.38 46.31
C MET A 753 -25.90 -41.77 46.78
N GLU A 754 -27.11 -41.88 47.30
CA GLU A 754 -27.69 -43.16 47.68
C GLU A 754 -27.90 -44.08 46.47
N ALA A 755 -28.36 -43.54 45.34
CA ALA A 755 -28.51 -44.30 44.10
C ALA A 755 -27.16 -44.80 43.56
N VAL A 756 -26.09 -44.02 43.71
CA VAL A 756 -24.73 -44.41 43.30
C VAL A 756 -24.15 -45.50 44.21
N LEU A 757 -24.35 -45.39 45.53
CA LEU A 757 -23.64 -46.21 46.51
C LEU A 757 -24.42 -47.40 47.08
N LYS A 758 -25.76 -47.29 47.23
CA LYS A 758 -26.53 -48.18 48.12
C LYS A 758 -27.72 -48.91 47.49
N LYS A 759 -28.29 -48.44 46.37
CA LYS A 759 -29.54 -49.04 45.85
C LYS A 759 -29.37 -50.55 45.58
N PRO A 760 -30.31 -51.42 46.04
CA PRO A 760 -30.26 -52.86 45.80
C PRO A 760 -30.25 -53.17 44.30
N ILE A 761 -29.61 -54.28 43.93
CA ILE A 761 -29.56 -54.78 42.57
C ILE A 761 -30.94 -55.35 42.23
N GLU A 762 -31.86 -54.49 41.80
CA GLU A 762 -33.04 -54.93 41.05
C GLU A 762 -32.72 -54.77 39.56
N ASP A 763 -32.91 -55.86 38.82
CA ASP A 763 -32.87 -55.89 37.36
C ASP A 763 -34.13 -55.19 36.83
N GLN A 764 -33.96 -54.07 36.12
CA GLN A 764 -35.01 -53.42 35.34
C GLN A 764 -34.75 -53.64 33.85
#